data_AF-A0A9P6PH39-F1
#
_entry.id   AF-A0A9P6PH39-F1
#
_cell.length_a   1.000
_cell.length_b   1.000
_cell.length_c   1.000
_cell.angle_alpha   90.00
_cell.angle_beta   90.00
_cell.angle_gamma   90.00
#
_symmetry.space_group_name_H-M   'P 1'
#
loop_
_entity.id
_entity.type
_entity.pdbx_description
1 polymer ?
#
loop_
_entity_poly.entity_id
_entity_poly.type
_entity_poly.pdbx_seq_one_letter_code
_entity_poly.pdbx_strand_id
1 'polypeptide(L)'
;MTPLNKHVRSIVIERGADGRDDERAGGGTPTGTGSGRRRAHPIRDSTPAMHARAVHARQRCDNGAIQCVMCVHSMAITINHEHDIEKMRVACRLASEVLDYITPFVKPGITTGELDRLCHEYMVNVQHTVPAPLNYQPPGYPPYPKATCISVNDVICHGIPGDKQLKSGDALNIDITVIKDGYFGDTSRMFIAGDGSILAKRLAQVTYECMWLGIEQILHYGRPGTGLEIQPGMIFTVEPMINAGHRDVRTMPDQWTVKTRDRSLSAQWEHTVLVTQTGHEVLTVSAGTPAKPPIAVAAKVQLLERFADAGNVDTLMRSLARLVDGVLINAWHACGMPPALTLLAVGGYGRGELAPHSDIDILVLLDSEPNEDLEPRIERFIGLAWDLGFELGSSVRTVEQCLDEARQDITVQTSLFEARRIVGNITLQQAFLARLQETPDPHAFFTAKMLEMRQRHAKFQDSPYSLEPNCKESPGGLRDLQLILWITRAAGFGNSWQELEARGLITVRECRELHRNEQFLKMLRARLHMLAGRRQDILVFDLQSALAETFGYRCAHGRRASEQLMRRYYWVAKAVTQLETILIQNIEARLFPRTSGITRRLSEHFVEKQGMLEIVDDDVFQRAPNAILEAFLLYEQVHGIQGLSVRTLRALYNAREIMNRNWRRDPQNRRLFMEILKQPEGITHALRLMNQTSVLGCYLLNFRRIVGQMQHDLYHVYTVDQHILMVLRNLRRFAIAEHAHEYPFCSQLFANFERPWVLYIAALFHDIAKGRGGDHSKLGTADARRFCREHSVDAQDTALVAWLVEHHLTMSQVAQKQDTSDPDVIRRFAGLVRDERQLTALYLLTVADIRGTSPKVWNAWKGKLLEDLYRVTQNVLGGARPDQHAELRARQEQALAQLRLQAVPDSAHRVLWDQIDVGYFLRHDVADIAWQTRMLHRHVQSDTPIVQARPSPIGDGLQVLVYLKDRPDLFAGICAYFEHSGLSVLDARVSTTRHGYALDNFLVVSTDEDAHYRDIANLVEQQLAARLTSPDLLPEPSKGRLSRLSRTFPITPRVDLRADEQGQYYLMSISANDRLGLLYGIARVLANHRVSIRTARINTLGERVEDVFLLDGNSLANGRKQIQLETELLRAIAV
;
A
#
# COMPACT_ATOMS: atom_id res chain seq x y z
N MET A 1 -34.19 44.89 -12.61
CA MET A 1 -33.91 46.25 -12.11
C MET A 1 -32.51 46.24 -11.50
N THR A 2 -31.69 47.24 -11.83
CA THR A 2 -30.26 47.55 -11.51
C THR A 2 -29.76 47.08 -10.13
N PRO A 3 -28.45 46.83 -9.87
CA PRO A 3 -27.24 47.15 -10.66
C PRO A 3 -26.20 46.01 -10.87
N LEU A 4 -25.39 46.13 -11.92
CA LEU A 4 -24.19 45.33 -12.17
C LEU A 4 -22.97 45.96 -11.46
N ASN A 5 -22.42 45.26 -10.48
CA ASN A 5 -21.09 45.50 -9.91
C ASN A 5 -20.01 44.89 -10.83
N LYS A 6 -19.01 45.69 -11.19
CA LYS A 6 -17.78 45.26 -11.87
C LYS A 6 -16.76 44.84 -10.81
N HIS A 7 -16.29 43.60 -10.86
CA HIS A 7 -15.17 43.11 -10.04
C HIS A 7 -13.88 43.01 -10.85
N VAL A 8 -12.79 43.32 -10.14
CA VAL A 8 -11.37 43.11 -10.47
C VAL A 8 -11.14 41.67 -10.95
N ARG A 9 -10.45 41.48 -12.07
CA ARG A 9 -10.12 40.15 -12.62
C ARG A 9 -8.69 39.74 -12.24
N SER A 10 -8.56 38.82 -11.30
CA SER A 10 -7.40 37.95 -11.15
C SER A 10 -7.39 36.90 -12.27
N ILE A 11 -6.28 36.74 -12.99
CA ILE A 11 -6.10 35.64 -13.95
C ILE A 11 -5.83 34.36 -13.14
N VAL A 12 -6.83 33.49 -13.04
CA VAL A 12 -6.66 32.14 -12.48
C VAL A 12 -6.17 31.22 -13.61
N ILE A 13 -4.95 30.67 -13.48
CA ILE A 13 -4.48 29.60 -14.36
C ILE A 13 -5.01 28.27 -13.78
N GLU A 14 -6.15 27.80 -14.28
CA GLU A 14 -6.66 26.46 -13.98
C GLU A 14 -5.88 25.39 -14.77
N ARG A 15 -5.30 24.41 -14.07
CA ARG A 15 -4.90 23.14 -14.68
C ARG A 15 -6.17 22.31 -14.87
N GLY A 16 -6.59 22.13 -16.12
CA GLY A 16 -7.76 21.33 -16.49
C GLY A 16 -7.68 19.90 -15.95
N ALA A 17 -8.66 19.52 -15.15
CA ALA A 17 -9.02 18.14 -14.89
C ALA A 17 -10.09 17.76 -15.91
N ASP A 18 -9.74 16.88 -16.87
CA ASP A 18 -10.67 16.29 -17.82
C ASP A 18 -11.67 15.39 -17.07
N GLY A 19 -12.84 15.94 -16.75
CA GLY A 19 -14.04 15.18 -16.44
C GLY A 19 -14.83 14.93 -17.73
N ARG A 20 -14.91 13.66 -18.13
CA ARG A 20 -15.82 13.19 -19.18
C ARG A 20 -17.16 12.84 -18.55
N ASP A 21 -18.22 13.37 -19.14
CA ASP A 21 -19.60 12.92 -19.18
C ASP A 21 -20.21 13.74 -20.35
N ASP A 22 -21.08 13.29 -21.23
CA ASP A 22 -21.73 12.02 -21.53
C ASP A 22 -22.45 12.31 -22.88
N GLU A 23 -22.57 11.37 -23.84
CA GLU A 23 -23.72 11.38 -24.77
C GLU A 23 -23.83 10.07 -25.57
N ARG A 24 -24.92 9.35 -25.30
CA ARG A 24 -25.46 8.25 -26.11
C ARG A 24 -26.46 8.81 -27.13
N ALA A 25 -26.32 8.42 -28.39
CA ALA A 25 -27.44 8.17 -29.32
C ALA A 25 -26.93 7.32 -30.49
N GLY A 26 -27.38 6.06 -30.63
CA GLY A 26 -28.27 5.63 -31.72
C GLY A 26 -27.47 5.21 -32.96
N GLY A 27 -27.25 3.93 -33.25
CA GLY A 27 -28.22 3.01 -33.86
C GLY A 27 -27.79 2.71 -35.32
N GLY A 28 -27.56 1.43 -35.66
CA GLY A 28 -27.45 0.98 -37.07
C GLY A 28 -26.22 0.11 -37.41
N THR A 29 -26.39 -1.20 -37.42
CA THR A 29 -25.69 -2.14 -38.34
C THR A 29 -26.39 -2.09 -39.71
N PRO A 30 -25.92 -2.71 -40.84
CA PRO A 30 -24.94 -3.81 -40.94
C PRO A 30 -24.01 -3.85 -42.19
N THR A 31 -23.17 -4.91 -42.22
CA THR A 31 -22.57 -5.62 -43.39
C THR A 31 -21.29 -5.11 -44.06
N GLY A 32 -20.37 -6.06 -44.37
CA GLY A 32 -19.49 -5.95 -45.54
C GLY A 32 -18.01 -6.31 -45.37
N THR A 33 -17.72 -7.62 -45.31
CA THR A 33 -16.61 -8.34 -45.99
C THR A 33 -15.44 -7.56 -46.60
N GLY A 34 -14.18 -8.00 -46.37
CA GLY A 34 -13.13 -7.79 -47.39
C GLY A 34 -11.68 -7.84 -46.94
N SER A 35 -11.06 -8.99 -47.19
CA SER A 35 -9.63 -9.29 -47.19
C SER A 35 -8.70 -8.29 -47.91
N GLY A 36 -7.40 -8.25 -47.54
CA GLY A 36 -6.35 -8.10 -48.57
C GLY A 36 -5.04 -7.37 -48.24
N ARG A 37 -4.08 -8.12 -47.67
CA ARG A 37 -2.61 -8.14 -47.93
C ARG A 37 -1.84 -6.93 -48.55
N ARG A 38 -0.75 -6.59 -47.84
CA ARG A 38 0.68 -6.40 -48.26
C ARG A 38 1.05 -5.29 -49.28
N ARG A 39 1.98 -4.38 -48.89
CA ARG A 39 3.45 -4.43 -49.15
C ARG A 39 4.15 -3.15 -48.65
N ALA A 40 5.49 -3.23 -48.57
CA ALA A 40 6.42 -2.36 -47.85
C ALA A 40 7.11 -1.26 -48.68
N HIS A 41 7.47 -0.15 -47.99
CA HIS A 41 8.63 0.77 -48.11
C HIS A 41 8.92 1.55 -49.42
N PRO A 42 9.73 2.67 -49.42
CA PRO A 42 10.53 3.32 -48.35
C PRO A 42 10.50 4.90 -48.28
N ILE A 43 11.03 5.41 -47.15
CA ILE A 43 11.85 6.64 -46.88
C ILE A 43 12.01 7.73 -47.98
N ARG A 44 11.63 9.00 -47.68
CA ARG A 44 12.53 10.20 -47.58
C ARG A 44 11.77 11.55 -47.41
N ASP A 45 12.26 12.31 -46.44
CA ASP A 45 12.50 13.76 -46.33
C ASP A 45 11.48 14.85 -46.71
N SER A 46 11.34 15.75 -45.72
CA SER A 46 11.28 17.23 -45.77
C SER A 46 10.01 17.96 -46.28
N THR A 47 9.36 18.64 -45.31
CA THR A 47 8.73 19.99 -45.30
C THR A 47 8.32 20.64 -46.63
N PRO A 48 7.15 21.32 -46.69
CA PRO A 48 7.18 22.77 -46.46
C PRO A 48 5.92 23.42 -45.82
N ALA A 49 6.13 24.66 -45.38
CA ALA A 49 5.21 25.66 -44.86
C ALA A 49 4.07 26.06 -45.83
N MET A 50 3.00 26.68 -45.30
CA MET A 50 2.21 27.66 -46.07
C MET A 50 1.45 28.66 -45.20
N HIS A 51 1.56 29.93 -45.61
CA HIS A 51 0.87 31.12 -45.13
C HIS A 51 -0.58 31.23 -45.64
N ALA A 52 -1.33 32.04 -44.88
CA ALA A 52 -2.70 32.49 -45.05
C ALA A 52 -3.08 33.13 -46.39
N ARG A 53 -4.38 33.07 -46.73
CA ARG A 53 -5.14 34.17 -47.38
C ARG A 53 -6.64 34.06 -47.10
N ALA A 54 -7.24 35.23 -46.87
CA ALA A 54 -8.61 35.49 -46.44
C ALA A 54 -9.63 35.56 -47.59
N VAL A 55 -10.93 35.42 -47.28
CA VAL A 55 -12.04 36.06 -48.03
C VAL A 55 -13.18 36.46 -47.07
N HIS A 56 -13.68 37.69 -47.30
CA HIS A 56 -14.74 38.44 -46.64
C HIS A 56 -16.17 37.91 -46.79
N ALA A 57 -17.04 38.30 -45.85
CA ALA A 57 -18.40 38.76 -46.15
C ALA A 57 -18.80 39.93 -45.23
N ARG A 58 -19.35 41.01 -45.80
CA ARG A 58 -19.95 42.19 -45.14
C ARG A 58 -21.31 42.49 -45.79
N GLN A 59 -22.30 42.88 -44.99
CA GLN A 59 -23.46 43.72 -45.34
C GLN A 59 -23.95 44.37 -44.02
N ARG A 60 -23.62 45.64 -43.72
CA ARG A 60 -24.24 46.95 -44.05
C ARG A 60 -25.62 47.22 -43.42
N CYS A 61 -25.70 48.31 -42.64
CA CYS A 61 -26.73 49.35 -42.73
C CYS A 61 -26.22 50.68 -42.13
N ASP A 62 -26.54 51.78 -42.81
CA ASP A 62 -26.20 53.18 -42.53
C ASP A 62 -27.36 53.92 -41.82
N ASN A 63 -27.05 54.87 -40.92
CA ASN A 63 -27.58 56.26 -40.86
C ASN A 63 -27.59 56.88 -39.44
N GLY A 64 -26.87 58.00 -39.29
CA GLY A 64 -27.46 59.29 -38.88
C GLY A 64 -27.73 59.63 -37.40
N ALA A 65 -26.73 60.27 -36.77
CA ALA A 65 -26.80 61.33 -35.74
C ALA A 65 -27.26 61.02 -34.29
N ILE A 66 -26.31 60.92 -33.36
CA ILE A 66 -25.89 61.93 -32.35
C ILE A 66 -24.70 61.31 -31.59
N GLN A 67 -23.53 61.95 -31.66
CA GLN A 67 -22.27 61.45 -31.10
C GLN A 67 -22.22 61.77 -29.59
N CYS A 68 -22.60 60.81 -28.75
CA CYS A 68 -22.35 60.85 -27.31
C CYS A 68 -20.99 60.16 -27.04
N VAL A 69 -20.06 60.90 -26.45
CA VAL A 69 -18.70 60.47 -26.17
C VAL A 69 -18.70 59.38 -25.09
N MET A 70 -18.50 58.12 -25.50
CA MET A 70 -18.00 57.05 -24.63
C MET A 70 -16.89 56.31 -25.36
N CYS A 71 -15.66 56.78 -25.16
CA CYS A 71 -14.46 56.09 -25.61
C CYS A 71 -14.04 55.08 -24.53
N VAL A 72 -14.12 53.81 -24.88
CA VAL A 72 -13.47 52.69 -24.18
C VAL A 72 -11.96 52.87 -24.34
N HIS A 73 -11.25 53.27 -23.28
CA HIS A 73 -9.79 53.20 -23.29
C HIS A 73 -9.36 51.78 -22.90
N SER A 74 -8.69 51.09 -23.83
CA SER A 74 -7.78 50.00 -23.50
C SER A 74 -6.63 50.58 -22.68
N MET A 75 -6.37 50.09 -21.46
CA MET A 75 -5.08 50.36 -20.83
C MET A 75 -4.01 49.58 -21.58
N ALA A 76 -3.17 50.27 -22.35
CA ALA A 76 -1.95 49.71 -22.89
C ALA A 76 -0.93 49.57 -21.75
N ILE A 77 -0.27 48.42 -21.64
CA ILE A 77 0.85 48.25 -20.71
C ILE A 77 2.00 49.13 -21.20
N THR A 78 2.53 49.96 -20.32
CA THR A 78 3.58 50.92 -20.65
C THR A 78 4.90 50.18 -20.83
N ILE A 79 5.55 50.38 -21.98
CA ILE A 79 6.93 49.96 -22.20
C ILE A 79 7.81 51.14 -21.82
N ASN A 80 8.55 51.00 -20.72
CA ASN A 80 9.37 52.06 -20.16
C ASN A 80 10.67 52.22 -20.96
N HIS A 81 11.06 53.46 -21.21
CA HIS A 81 12.35 53.78 -21.80
C HIS A 81 13.42 53.94 -20.70
N GLU A 82 14.69 54.00 -21.09
CA GLU A 82 15.83 54.01 -20.17
C GLU A 82 15.73 55.10 -19.08
N HIS A 83 15.21 56.29 -19.44
CA HIS A 83 14.97 57.37 -18.48
C HIS A 83 13.96 56.98 -17.39
N ASP A 84 12.82 56.39 -17.78
CA ASP A 84 11.77 55.95 -16.87
C ASP A 84 12.24 54.80 -15.99
N ILE A 85 13.00 53.85 -16.58
CA ILE A 85 13.59 52.73 -15.86
C ILE A 85 14.54 53.22 -14.76
N GLU A 86 15.37 54.23 -15.03
CA GLU A 86 16.30 54.76 -14.02
C GLU A 86 15.54 55.45 -12.87
N LYS A 87 14.46 56.17 -13.18
CA LYS A 87 13.59 56.75 -12.14
C LYS A 87 12.86 55.68 -11.34
N MET A 88 12.40 54.60 -11.97
CA MET A 88 11.83 53.44 -11.30
C MET A 88 12.85 52.75 -10.39
N ARG A 89 14.11 52.56 -10.81
CA ARG A 89 15.18 52.04 -9.94
C ARG A 89 15.33 52.84 -8.66
N VAL A 90 15.30 54.17 -8.76
CA VAL A 90 15.38 55.05 -7.59
C VAL A 90 14.16 54.86 -6.69
N ALA A 91 12.94 54.92 -7.23
CA ALA A 91 11.72 54.76 -6.43
C ALA A 91 11.66 53.38 -5.75
N CYS A 92 11.94 52.29 -6.49
CA CYS A 92 11.95 50.92 -5.99
C CYS A 92 13.02 50.67 -4.92
N ARG A 93 14.24 51.22 -5.11
CA ARG A 93 15.30 51.12 -4.09
C ARG A 93 14.87 51.84 -2.80
N LEU A 94 14.32 53.06 -2.92
CA LEU A 94 13.84 53.82 -1.76
C LEU A 94 12.73 53.07 -1.00
N ALA A 95 11.79 52.43 -1.70
CA ALA A 95 10.76 51.60 -1.06
C ALA A 95 11.38 50.44 -0.25
N SER A 96 12.36 49.73 -0.82
CA SER A 96 13.04 48.64 -0.11
C SER A 96 13.88 49.14 1.08
N GLU A 97 14.47 50.33 0.99
CA GLU A 97 15.19 50.96 2.10
C GLU A 97 14.27 51.31 3.30
N VAL A 98 12.98 51.61 3.08
CA VAL A 98 12.02 51.78 4.19
C VAL A 98 11.84 50.47 4.96
N LEU A 99 11.80 49.34 4.27
CA LEU A 99 11.69 48.02 4.90
C LEU A 99 12.95 47.68 5.71
N ASP A 100 14.13 48.07 5.23
CA ASP A 100 15.37 47.94 5.99
C ASP A 100 15.36 48.82 7.24
N TYR A 101 14.92 50.07 7.10
CA TYR A 101 14.81 51.03 8.20
C TYR A 101 13.86 50.55 9.30
N ILE A 102 12.69 50.00 8.94
CA ILE A 102 11.69 49.58 9.92
C ILE A 102 12.03 48.26 10.63
N THR A 103 12.87 47.42 10.02
CA THR A 103 13.27 46.09 10.54
C THR A 103 13.60 46.07 12.04
N PRO A 104 14.50 46.91 12.58
CA PRO A 104 14.86 46.89 14.00
C PRO A 104 13.73 47.30 14.97
N PHE A 105 12.65 47.90 14.47
CA PHE A 105 11.51 48.36 15.26
C PHE A 105 10.41 47.30 15.38
N VAL A 106 10.41 46.27 14.52
CA VAL A 106 9.41 45.19 14.55
C VAL A 106 9.68 44.25 15.72
N LYS A 107 9.15 44.60 16.89
CA LYS A 107 9.36 43.89 18.16
C LYS A 107 8.04 43.73 18.94
N PRO A 108 7.90 42.70 19.78
CA PRO A 108 6.75 42.59 20.66
C PRO A 108 6.52 43.86 21.50
N GLY A 109 5.27 44.30 21.59
CA GLY A 109 4.85 45.50 22.33
C GLY A 109 4.68 46.77 21.48
N ILE A 110 5.29 46.86 20.29
CA ILE A 110 5.06 48.01 19.39
C ILE A 110 3.68 47.91 18.71
N THR A 111 3.02 49.04 18.46
CA THR A 111 1.76 49.05 17.70
C THR A 111 2.01 49.11 16.20
N THR A 112 1.10 48.59 15.39
CA THR A 112 1.18 48.77 13.93
C THR A 112 1.08 50.24 13.54
N GLY A 113 0.31 51.05 14.28
CA GLY A 113 0.24 52.50 14.09
C GLY A 113 1.56 53.23 14.36
N GLU A 114 2.36 52.77 15.32
CA GLU A 114 3.69 53.33 15.57
C GLU A 114 4.68 52.96 14.45
N LEU A 115 4.60 51.72 13.93
CA LEU A 115 5.39 51.30 12.77
C LEU A 115 5.05 52.14 11.53
N ASP A 116 3.76 52.38 11.27
CA ASP A 116 3.29 53.27 10.19
C ASP A 116 3.81 54.70 10.35
N ARG A 117 3.76 55.26 11.57
CA ARG A 117 4.29 56.60 11.86
C ARG A 117 5.78 56.70 11.55
N LEU A 118 6.57 55.71 11.98
CA LEU A 118 8.01 55.65 11.73
C LEU A 118 8.31 55.56 10.22
N CYS A 119 7.61 54.69 9.49
CA CYS A 119 7.74 54.60 8.04
C CYS A 119 7.35 55.92 7.35
N HIS A 120 6.23 56.53 7.74
CA HIS A 120 5.75 57.80 7.20
C HIS A 120 6.79 58.92 7.39
N GLU A 121 7.30 59.09 8.61
CA GLU A 121 8.31 60.10 8.92
C GLU A 121 9.60 59.86 8.15
N TYR A 122 10.02 58.60 8.00
CA TYR A 122 11.20 58.27 7.22
C TYR A 122 11.02 58.59 5.72
N MET A 123 9.88 58.21 5.14
CA MET A 123 9.55 58.53 3.74
C MET A 123 9.53 60.04 3.49
N VAL A 124 8.79 60.80 4.30
CA VAL A 124 8.57 62.23 4.06
C VAL A 124 9.78 63.08 4.46
N ASN A 125 10.33 62.85 5.66
CA ASN A 125 11.34 63.74 6.24
C ASN A 125 12.77 63.35 5.87
N VAL A 126 13.03 62.08 5.55
CA VAL A 126 14.39 61.59 5.23
C VAL A 126 14.55 61.32 3.74
N GLN A 127 13.67 60.52 3.13
CA GLN A 127 13.79 60.17 1.71
C GLN A 127 13.20 61.23 0.77
N HIS A 128 12.39 62.15 1.31
CA HIS A 128 11.60 63.13 0.56
C HIS A 128 10.76 62.44 -0.54
N THR A 129 10.05 61.38 -0.14
CA THR A 129 9.08 60.63 -0.95
C THR A 129 7.67 60.87 -0.43
N VAL A 130 6.67 60.55 -1.25
CA VAL A 130 5.26 60.56 -0.84
C VAL A 130 4.80 59.11 -0.62
N PRO A 131 4.20 58.77 0.53
CA PRO A 131 3.61 57.45 0.74
C PRO A 131 2.37 57.29 -0.13
N ALA A 132 2.42 56.40 -1.11
CA ALA A 132 1.35 56.26 -2.10
C ALA A 132 -0.01 55.80 -1.52
N PRO A 133 -0.07 54.92 -0.50
CA PRO A 133 -1.35 54.48 0.06
C PRO A 133 -2.11 55.61 0.75
N LEU A 134 -1.42 56.64 1.26
CA LEU A 134 -2.07 57.67 2.06
C LEU A 134 -3.04 58.50 1.20
N ASN A 135 -4.33 58.45 1.55
CA ASN A 135 -5.45 59.01 0.81
C ASN A 135 -5.70 58.40 -0.58
N TYR A 136 -5.12 57.24 -0.87
CA TYR A 136 -5.43 56.51 -2.10
C TYR A 136 -6.90 56.08 -2.09
N GLN A 137 -7.65 56.48 -3.13
CA GLN A 137 -9.09 56.27 -3.19
C GLN A 137 -9.54 55.78 -4.57
N PRO A 138 -9.50 54.46 -4.82
CA PRO A 138 -10.07 53.89 -6.03
C PRO A 138 -11.61 54.03 -6.04
N PRO A 139 -12.25 54.07 -7.23
CA PRO A 139 -13.69 54.21 -7.33
C PRO A 139 -14.44 53.14 -6.53
N GLY A 140 -15.30 53.58 -5.61
CA GLY A 140 -16.10 52.70 -4.75
C GLY A 140 -15.47 52.36 -3.40
N TYR A 141 -14.30 52.90 -3.07
CA TYR A 141 -13.62 52.71 -1.78
C TYR A 141 -13.55 54.01 -0.97
N PRO A 142 -13.53 53.95 0.38
CA PRO A 142 -13.12 55.09 1.21
C PRO A 142 -11.62 55.35 1.04
N PRO A 143 -11.12 56.59 1.22
CA PRO A 143 -9.70 56.87 1.11
C PRO A 143 -8.90 56.07 2.14
N TYR A 144 -7.79 55.46 1.72
CA TYR A 144 -6.94 54.68 2.63
C TYR A 144 -6.24 55.62 3.62
N PRO A 145 -6.32 55.37 4.94
CA PRO A 145 -6.02 56.41 5.94
C PRO A 145 -4.55 56.44 6.43
N LYS A 146 -3.69 55.56 5.93
CA LYS A 146 -2.34 55.31 6.49
C LYS A 146 -1.27 55.28 5.40
N ALA A 147 -0.01 55.39 5.81
CA ALA A 147 1.13 55.49 4.91
C ALA A 147 1.62 54.13 4.42
N THR A 148 1.37 53.07 5.20
CA THR A 148 1.74 51.69 4.89
C THR A 148 0.56 50.75 5.09
N CYS A 149 0.64 49.55 4.50
CA CYS A 149 -0.25 48.44 4.82
C CYS A 149 0.49 47.48 5.77
N ILE A 150 -0.11 47.14 6.92
CA ILE A 150 0.49 46.20 7.88
C ILE A 150 -0.49 45.06 8.18
N SER A 151 -0.19 43.89 7.62
CA SER A 151 -1.06 42.72 7.62
C SER A 151 -0.53 41.67 8.58
N VAL A 152 -1.19 41.51 9.74
CA VAL A 152 -0.73 40.63 10.83
C VAL A 152 -1.55 39.32 10.88
N ASN A 153 -0.86 38.17 10.90
CA ASN A 153 -1.38 36.81 11.07
C ASN A 153 -2.39 36.37 10.01
N ASP A 154 -3.69 36.46 10.32
CA ASP A 154 -4.80 36.03 9.46
C ASP A 154 -5.21 37.10 8.43
N VAL A 155 -4.58 38.28 8.49
CA VAL A 155 -4.74 39.34 7.49
C VAL A 155 -3.87 39.01 6.28
N ILE A 156 -4.51 38.90 5.12
CA ILE A 156 -3.89 38.57 3.83
C ILE A 156 -3.18 39.80 3.27
N CYS A 157 -3.90 40.92 3.14
CA CYS A 157 -3.38 42.17 2.60
C CYS A 157 -4.17 43.39 3.09
N HIS A 158 -3.62 44.57 2.83
CA HIS A 158 -4.22 45.89 3.08
C HIS A 158 -4.67 46.14 4.53
N GLY A 159 -4.06 45.48 5.52
CA GLY A 159 -4.36 45.74 6.93
C GLY A 159 -4.07 47.19 7.31
N ILE A 160 -5.06 47.91 7.84
CA ILE A 160 -4.91 49.32 8.25
C ILE A 160 -4.14 49.41 9.58
N PRO A 161 -2.98 50.08 9.63
CA PRO A 161 -2.25 50.35 10.88
C PRO A 161 -3.07 51.09 11.94
N GLY A 162 -2.94 50.69 13.21
CA GLY A 162 -3.68 51.27 14.33
C GLY A 162 -3.15 50.83 15.70
N ASP A 163 -4.02 50.76 16.71
CA ASP A 163 -3.61 50.51 18.11
C ASP A 163 -3.23 49.04 18.42
N LYS A 164 -3.22 48.16 17.41
CA LYS A 164 -2.87 46.75 17.57
C LYS A 164 -1.39 46.61 17.95
N GLN A 165 -1.13 46.22 19.20
CA GLN A 165 0.20 45.83 19.66
C GLN A 165 0.60 44.45 19.13
N LEU A 166 1.83 44.34 18.64
CA LEU A 166 2.43 43.07 18.22
C LEU A 166 2.75 42.20 19.43
N LYS A 167 2.44 40.91 19.34
CA LYS A 167 2.81 39.90 20.34
C LYS A 167 4.02 39.11 19.88
N SER A 168 4.74 38.51 20.82
CA SER A 168 5.76 37.52 20.47
C SER A 168 5.11 36.36 19.71
N GLY A 169 5.65 36.04 18.55
CA GLY A 169 5.15 35.01 17.63
C GLY A 169 4.23 35.51 16.53
N ASP A 170 3.83 36.79 16.52
CA ASP A 170 3.05 37.36 15.42
C ASP A 170 3.90 37.41 14.14
N ALA A 171 3.31 36.94 13.05
CA ALA A 171 3.85 37.11 11.69
C ALA A 171 3.13 38.27 11.03
N LEU A 172 3.87 39.16 10.38
CA LEU A 172 3.28 40.31 9.71
C LEU A 172 3.99 40.63 8.39
N ASN A 173 3.20 40.98 7.40
CA ASN A 173 3.67 41.66 6.20
C ASN A 173 3.63 43.18 6.43
N ILE A 174 4.69 43.88 6.04
CA ILE A 174 4.69 45.34 5.90
C ILE A 174 4.89 45.62 4.42
N ASP A 175 3.94 46.36 3.85
CA ASP A 175 3.85 46.68 2.43
C ASP A 175 4.00 48.20 2.24
N ILE A 176 4.96 48.56 1.38
CA ILE A 176 5.49 49.90 1.17
C ILE A 176 5.41 50.26 -0.31
N THR A 177 4.64 51.32 -0.57
CA THR A 177 4.65 52.00 -1.86
C THR A 177 5.10 53.46 -1.69
N VAL A 178 6.18 53.85 -2.36
CA VAL A 178 6.69 55.24 -2.36
C VAL A 178 6.52 55.88 -3.72
N ILE A 179 6.24 57.18 -3.74
CA ILE A 179 6.27 58.01 -4.94
C ILE A 179 7.50 58.92 -4.88
N LYS A 180 8.38 58.80 -5.89
CA LYS A 180 9.52 59.70 -6.10
C LYS A 180 9.50 60.23 -7.53
N ASP A 181 9.51 61.55 -7.69
CA ASP A 181 9.50 62.23 -9.00
C ASP A 181 8.38 61.75 -9.95
N GLY A 182 7.23 61.31 -9.41
CA GLY A 182 6.11 60.77 -10.19
C GLY A 182 6.16 59.26 -10.47
N TYR A 183 7.20 58.56 -10.03
CA TYR A 183 7.39 57.11 -10.20
C TYR A 183 7.11 56.36 -8.89
N PHE A 184 6.52 55.18 -9.00
CA PHE A 184 6.04 54.38 -7.88
C PHE A 184 7.00 53.21 -7.65
N GLY A 185 7.56 53.09 -6.44
CA GLY A 185 8.30 51.90 -6.02
C GLY A 185 7.45 51.10 -5.06
N ASP A 186 7.18 49.83 -5.38
CA ASP A 186 6.25 48.98 -4.62
C ASP A 186 6.90 47.67 -4.20
N THR A 187 6.85 47.35 -2.90
CA THR A 187 7.44 46.13 -2.33
C THR A 187 6.92 45.84 -0.93
N SER A 188 6.94 44.56 -0.56
CA SER A 188 6.59 44.11 0.78
C SER A 188 7.49 42.99 1.29
N ARG A 189 7.59 42.87 2.62
CA ARG A 189 8.45 41.91 3.32
C ARG A 189 7.73 41.30 4.52
N MET A 190 7.95 40.00 4.74
CA MET A 190 7.50 39.32 5.95
C MET A 190 8.45 39.56 7.12
N PHE A 191 7.86 39.81 8.28
CA PHE A 191 8.54 39.93 9.57
C PHE A 191 7.90 39.00 10.59
N ILE A 192 8.68 38.67 11.62
CA ILE A 192 8.24 37.90 12.78
C ILE A 192 8.60 38.73 14.01
N ALA A 193 7.61 39.09 14.82
CA ALA A 193 7.85 39.78 16.08
C ALA A 193 8.22 38.77 17.17
N GLY A 194 9.47 38.80 17.66
CA GLY A 194 9.95 37.83 18.66
C GLY A 194 10.10 36.41 18.10
N ASP A 195 9.73 35.39 18.88
CA ASP A 195 9.86 33.99 18.48
C ASP A 195 8.63 33.49 17.70
N GLY A 196 8.75 33.39 16.38
CA GLY A 196 7.71 32.85 15.50
C GLY A 196 7.50 31.35 15.63
N SER A 197 6.25 30.91 15.44
CA SER A 197 5.92 29.47 15.31
C SER A 197 6.59 28.85 14.08
N ILE A 198 6.85 27.54 14.12
CA ILE A 198 7.40 26.76 12.99
C ILE A 198 6.54 26.97 11.73
N LEU A 199 5.21 26.93 11.89
CA LEU A 199 4.28 27.13 10.78
C LEU A 199 4.41 28.53 10.17
N ALA A 200 4.50 29.58 10.99
CA ALA A 200 4.64 30.95 10.52
C ALA A 200 5.96 31.18 9.77
N LYS A 201 7.08 30.70 10.33
CA LYS A 201 8.40 30.77 9.70
C LYS A 201 8.42 30.04 8.35
N ARG A 202 7.88 28.82 8.32
CA ARG A 202 7.77 28.02 7.09
C ARG A 202 6.86 28.67 6.05
N LEU A 203 5.71 29.20 6.45
CA LEU A 203 4.78 29.87 5.53
C LEU A 203 5.42 31.11 4.89
N ALA A 204 6.10 31.94 5.69
CA ALA A 204 6.83 33.11 5.20
C ALA A 204 7.94 32.72 4.22
N GLN A 205 8.72 31.67 4.54
CA GLN A 205 9.79 31.17 3.68
C GLN A 205 9.26 30.59 2.37
N VAL A 206 8.22 29.74 2.42
CA VAL A 206 7.59 29.16 1.23
C VAL A 206 7.03 30.24 0.32
N THR A 207 6.41 31.27 0.89
CA THR A 207 5.87 32.40 0.11
C THR A 207 6.98 33.16 -0.61
N TYR A 208 8.12 33.38 0.07
CA TYR A 208 9.30 34.00 -0.52
C TYR A 208 9.88 33.16 -1.68
N GLU A 209 9.98 31.84 -1.50
CA GLU A 209 10.41 30.91 -2.54
C GLU A 209 9.44 30.88 -3.73
N CYS A 210 8.13 30.91 -3.47
CA CYS A 210 7.11 30.99 -4.52
C CYS A 210 7.23 32.27 -5.34
N MET A 211 7.50 33.41 -4.72
CA MET A 211 7.75 34.67 -5.41
C MET A 211 8.94 34.54 -6.35
N TRP A 212 10.08 34.05 -5.85
CA TRP A 212 11.29 33.85 -6.66
C TRP A 212 11.08 32.84 -7.78
N LEU A 213 10.37 31.73 -7.52
CA LEU A 213 9.99 30.79 -8.57
C LEU A 213 9.16 31.48 -9.65
N GLY A 214 8.24 32.38 -9.32
CA GLY A 214 7.49 33.17 -10.29
C GLY A 214 8.33 34.20 -11.05
N ILE A 215 9.28 34.86 -10.38
CA ILE A 215 10.19 35.84 -11.00
C ILE A 215 11.11 35.17 -12.02
N GLU A 216 11.66 33.99 -11.70
CA GLU A 216 12.48 33.19 -12.64
C GLU A 216 11.71 32.76 -13.89
N GLN A 217 10.38 32.90 -13.86
CA GLN A 217 9.45 32.56 -14.94
C GLN A 217 9.27 33.65 -15.98
N ILE A 218 9.83 34.82 -15.72
CA ILE A 218 9.81 35.95 -16.64
C ILE A 218 10.82 35.68 -17.77
N LEU A 219 10.25 35.34 -18.95
CA LEU A 219 10.86 35.07 -20.27
C LEU A 219 11.32 33.64 -20.63
N HIS A 220 10.99 32.58 -19.87
CA HIS A 220 11.50 31.23 -20.21
C HIS A 220 10.51 30.09 -20.52
N TYR A 221 9.19 30.29 -20.56
CA TYR A 221 8.24 29.23 -20.98
C TYR A 221 6.82 29.76 -21.15
N GLY A 222 6.12 29.19 -22.14
CA GLY A 222 4.72 29.43 -22.43
C GLY A 222 4.35 28.70 -23.72
N ARG A 223 3.05 28.50 -23.97
CA ARG A 223 2.59 28.05 -25.28
C ARG A 223 2.47 29.29 -26.19
N PRO A 224 3.12 29.33 -27.36
CA PRO A 224 2.97 30.44 -28.30
C PRO A 224 1.48 30.74 -28.56
N GLY A 225 1.10 32.02 -28.49
CA GLY A 225 -0.28 32.48 -28.72
C GLY A 225 -1.22 32.40 -27.50
N THR A 226 -0.70 32.17 -26.29
CA THR A 226 -1.50 32.21 -25.05
C THR A 226 -1.06 33.35 -24.13
N GLY A 227 -2.01 34.14 -23.62
CA GLY A 227 -1.76 35.22 -22.67
C GLY A 227 -1.23 36.52 -23.28
N LEU A 228 -0.78 37.43 -22.41
CA LEU A 228 -0.12 38.67 -22.76
C LEU A 228 1.35 38.40 -23.12
N GLU A 229 1.84 39.02 -24.19
CA GLU A 229 3.27 38.99 -24.54
C GLU A 229 4.07 39.86 -23.56
N ILE A 230 5.03 39.25 -22.87
CA ILE A 230 5.95 39.94 -21.96
C ILE A 230 7.12 40.51 -22.80
N GLN A 231 7.31 41.83 -22.78
CA GLN A 231 8.29 42.52 -23.61
C GLN A 231 9.33 43.28 -22.75
N PRO A 232 10.59 43.42 -23.23
CA PRO A 232 11.59 44.23 -22.56
C PRO A 232 11.09 45.67 -22.30
N GLY A 233 11.34 46.20 -21.12
CA GLY A 233 10.86 47.52 -20.68
C GLY A 233 9.52 47.49 -19.93
N MET A 234 8.82 46.35 -19.88
CA MET A 234 7.69 46.17 -18.95
C MET A 234 8.18 46.15 -17.51
N ILE A 235 7.49 46.87 -16.62
CA ILE A 235 7.72 46.85 -15.18
C ILE A 235 6.41 46.49 -14.48
N PHE A 236 6.44 45.50 -13.57
CA PHE A 236 5.28 45.06 -12.81
C PHE A 236 5.71 44.36 -11.50
N THR A 237 4.76 44.14 -10.59
CA THR A 237 4.98 43.45 -9.32
C THR A 237 4.75 41.94 -9.43
N VAL A 238 5.50 41.16 -8.67
CA VAL A 238 5.20 39.75 -8.38
C VAL A 238 4.99 39.64 -6.88
N GLU A 239 3.73 39.43 -6.47
CA GLU A 239 3.27 39.59 -5.09
C GLU A 239 2.40 38.41 -4.59
N PRO A 240 2.94 37.18 -4.47
CA PRO A 240 2.15 36.05 -4.00
C PRO A 240 1.69 36.23 -2.56
N MET A 241 0.39 36.03 -2.34
CA MET A 241 -0.23 35.87 -1.02
C MET A 241 -0.60 34.39 -0.83
N ILE A 242 -0.02 33.73 0.18
CA ILE A 242 -0.24 32.30 0.45
C ILE A 242 -0.82 32.11 1.86
N ASN A 243 -1.93 31.37 1.93
CA ASN A 243 -2.61 31.02 3.17
C ASN A 243 -2.17 29.61 3.65
N ALA A 244 -2.03 29.43 4.96
CA ALA A 244 -1.79 28.11 5.55
C ALA A 244 -3.02 27.18 5.45
N GLY A 245 -4.22 27.76 5.43
CA GLY A 245 -5.49 27.04 5.31
C GLY A 245 -6.11 27.14 3.92
N HIS A 246 -7.37 27.54 3.85
CA HIS A 246 -8.14 27.59 2.60
C HIS A 246 -7.94 28.91 1.81
N ARG A 247 -8.28 28.89 0.52
CA ARG A 247 -8.19 30.06 -0.38
C ARG A 247 -9.27 31.12 -0.15
N ASP A 248 -10.31 30.81 0.62
CA ASP A 248 -11.46 31.69 0.78
C ASP A 248 -11.10 32.90 1.67
N VAL A 249 -11.53 34.08 1.23
CA VAL A 249 -11.23 35.35 1.89
C VAL A 249 -12.48 36.04 2.43
N ARG A 250 -12.28 37.00 3.33
CA ARG A 250 -13.31 37.90 3.86
C ARG A 250 -12.76 39.33 3.93
N THR A 251 -13.37 40.25 3.20
CA THR A 251 -13.12 41.70 3.34
C THR A 251 -13.82 42.23 4.59
N MET A 252 -13.13 43.08 5.35
CA MET A 252 -13.63 43.67 6.59
C MET A 252 -14.51 44.91 6.30
N PRO A 253 -15.31 45.39 7.28
CA PRO A 253 -16.18 46.56 7.11
C PRO A 253 -15.46 47.87 6.75
N ASP A 254 -14.15 47.95 7.02
CA ASP A 254 -13.29 49.06 6.59
C ASP A 254 -13.07 49.10 5.06
N GLN A 255 -13.56 48.08 4.33
CA GLN A 255 -13.45 47.88 2.88
C GLN A 255 -12.05 47.63 2.34
N TRP A 256 -11.02 47.64 3.20
CA TRP A 256 -9.62 47.46 2.80
C TRP A 256 -9.06 46.15 3.33
N THR A 257 -9.15 45.91 4.64
CA THR A 257 -8.51 44.77 5.28
C THR A 257 -9.11 43.46 4.75
N VAL A 258 -8.28 42.58 4.19
CA VAL A 258 -8.70 41.25 3.73
C VAL A 258 -8.14 40.19 4.68
N LYS A 259 -8.99 39.26 5.11
CA LYS A 259 -8.60 38.15 6.01
C LYS A 259 -8.91 36.79 5.43
N THR A 260 -8.21 35.76 5.90
CA THR A 260 -8.57 34.36 5.64
C THR A 260 -9.92 34.04 6.31
N ARG A 261 -10.80 33.31 5.61
CA ARG A 261 -12.13 32.98 6.14
C ARG A 261 -12.07 32.00 7.31
N ASP A 262 -11.09 31.10 7.30
CA ASP A 262 -10.85 30.09 8.33
C ASP A 262 -9.93 30.58 9.47
N ARG A 263 -9.48 31.84 9.41
CA ARG A 263 -8.53 32.45 10.36
C ARG A 263 -7.16 31.78 10.40
N SER A 264 -6.79 31.03 9.36
CA SER A 264 -5.43 30.54 9.18
C SER A 264 -4.46 31.68 8.90
N LEU A 265 -3.17 31.45 9.16
CA LEU A 265 -2.11 32.40 8.85
C LEU A 265 -2.04 32.67 7.34
N SER A 266 -1.65 33.88 6.97
CA SER A 266 -1.31 34.28 5.61
C SER A 266 0.07 34.93 5.59
N ALA A 267 0.75 34.85 4.44
CA ALA A 267 2.02 35.52 4.21
C ALA A 267 2.04 36.11 2.79
N GLN A 268 2.77 37.22 2.63
CA GLN A 268 2.96 37.91 1.37
C GLN A 268 4.41 38.38 1.26
N TRP A 269 4.96 38.25 0.06
CA TRP A 269 6.21 38.88 -0.35
C TRP A 269 6.00 39.57 -1.68
N GLU A 270 6.76 40.62 -1.95
CA GLU A 270 6.63 41.33 -3.20
C GLU A 270 7.94 41.97 -3.68
N HIS A 271 8.14 41.86 -4.99
CA HIS A 271 9.13 42.64 -5.71
C HIS A 271 8.54 43.30 -6.95
N THR A 272 8.99 44.52 -7.24
CA THR A 272 8.85 45.14 -8.56
C THR A 272 9.97 44.66 -9.48
N VAL A 273 9.62 44.20 -10.67
CA VAL A 273 10.52 43.55 -11.63
C VAL A 273 10.46 44.26 -12.99
N LEU A 274 11.63 44.53 -13.56
CA LEU A 274 11.83 44.97 -14.94
C LEU A 274 12.09 43.76 -15.84
N VAL A 275 11.37 43.67 -16.95
CA VAL A 275 11.66 42.72 -18.02
C VAL A 275 12.83 43.24 -18.85
N THR A 276 13.86 42.42 -19.06
CA THR A 276 15.02 42.74 -19.89
C THR A 276 15.01 41.91 -21.18
N GLN A 277 15.98 42.11 -22.07
CA GLN A 277 16.06 41.33 -23.32
C GLN A 277 16.26 39.83 -23.09
N THR A 278 16.93 39.45 -21.99
CA THR A 278 17.39 38.08 -21.74
C THR A 278 16.81 37.46 -20.47
N GLY A 279 15.96 38.19 -19.74
CA GLY A 279 15.34 37.72 -18.50
C GLY A 279 14.65 38.86 -17.75
N HIS A 280 15.06 39.08 -16.51
CA HIS A 280 14.48 40.07 -15.63
C HIS A 280 15.55 40.77 -14.77
N GLU A 281 15.21 41.94 -14.23
CA GLU A 281 15.96 42.68 -13.22
C GLU A 281 14.99 42.98 -12.07
N VAL A 282 15.35 42.62 -10.82
CA VAL A 282 14.56 42.97 -9.64
C VAL A 282 14.96 44.38 -9.20
N LEU A 283 14.02 45.33 -9.23
CA LEU A 283 14.32 46.75 -8.96
C LEU A 283 14.27 47.09 -7.46
N THR A 284 13.49 46.35 -6.69
CA THR A 284 13.25 46.55 -5.25
C THR A 284 14.30 45.82 -4.41
N VAL A 285 15.55 46.23 -4.56
CA VAL A 285 16.70 45.68 -3.84
C VAL A 285 17.41 46.77 -3.04
N SER A 286 17.82 46.43 -1.82
CA SER A 286 18.52 47.28 -0.85
C SER A 286 19.51 46.42 -0.04
N ALA A 287 20.33 47.05 0.81
CA ALA A 287 21.37 46.34 1.58
C ALA A 287 20.81 45.27 2.54
N GLY A 288 19.61 45.48 3.09
CA GLY A 288 18.92 44.53 3.97
C GLY A 288 17.94 43.60 3.27
N THR A 289 17.88 43.61 1.93
CA THR A 289 17.03 42.69 1.17
C THR A 289 17.53 41.24 1.34
N PRO A 290 16.67 40.28 1.71
CA PRO A 290 17.08 38.88 1.80
C PRO A 290 17.64 38.33 0.48
N ALA A 291 18.61 37.41 0.57
CA ALA A 291 19.19 36.79 -0.63
C ALA A 291 18.16 35.89 -1.35
N LYS A 292 18.34 35.70 -2.66
CA LYS A 292 17.56 34.73 -3.45
C LYS A 292 17.78 33.30 -2.90
N PRO A 293 16.71 32.51 -2.66
CA PRO A 293 16.84 31.15 -2.13
C PRO A 293 17.41 30.17 -3.19
N PRO A 294 18.21 29.16 -2.78
CA PRO A 294 18.75 28.16 -3.69
C PRO A 294 17.65 27.22 -4.22
N ILE A 295 17.37 27.28 -5.52
CA ILE A 295 16.23 26.60 -6.17
C ILE A 295 16.50 25.09 -6.40
N ALA A 296 16.68 24.31 -5.34
CA ALA A 296 16.95 22.86 -5.41
C ALA A 296 15.76 22.05 -5.98
N VAL A 297 14.53 22.54 -5.79
CA VAL A 297 13.28 21.86 -6.18
C VAL A 297 13.13 21.79 -7.70
N ALA A 298 13.41 22.87 -8.43
CA ALA A 298 13.31 22.90 -9.89
C ALA A 298 14.33 21.98 -10.58
N ALA A 299 15.58 21.98 -10.08
CA ALA A 299 16.63 21.09 -10.60
C ALA A 299 16.30 19.61 -10.38
N LYS A 300 15.68 19.27 -9.25
CA LYS A 300 15.22 17.90 -8.97
C LYS A 300 14.14 17.46 -9.96
N VAL A 301 13.14 18.31 -10.23
CA VAL A 301 12.09 18.01 -11.23
C VAL A 301 12.68 17.74 -12.61
N GLN A 302 13.61 18.57 -13.08
CA GLN A 302 14.28 18.37 -14.37
C GLN A 302 15.08 17.06 -14.47
N LEU A 303 15.65 16.57 -13.35
CA LEU A 303 16.33 15.27 -13.32
C LEU A 303 15.33 14.12 -13.44
N LEU A 304 14.18 14.24 -12.78
CA LEU A 304 13.10 13.24 -12.84
C LEU A 304 12.47 13.16 -14.22
N GLU A 305 12.23 14.29 -14.87
CA GLU A 305 11.72 14.35 -16.25
C GLU A 305 12.69 13.70 -17.24
N ARG A 306 13.98 14.06 -17.18
CA ARG A 306 15.02 13.43 -18.02
C ARG A 306 15.11 11.92 -17.83
N PHE A 307 14.92 11.43 -16.61
CA PHE A 307 14.89 10.00 -16.34
C PHE A 307 13.66 9.31 -16.91
N ALA A 308 12.49 9.96 -16.90
CA ALA A 308 11.28 9.41 -17.52
C ALA A 308 11.50 9.11 -19.00
N ASP A 309 12.29 9.95 -19.70
CA ASP A 309 12.64 9.77 -21.11
C ASP A 309 13.81 8.79 -21.34
N ALA A 310 14.93 8.97 -20.64
CA ALA A 310 16.18 8.25 -20.90
C ALA A 310 16.28 6.89 -20.20
N GLY A 311 15.55 6.69 -19.09
CA GLY A 311 15.47 5.42 -18.38
C GLY A 311 16.81 4.91 -17.80
N ASN A 312 17.75 5.78 -17.44
CA ASN A 312 19.02 5.38 -16.80
C ASN A 312 19.02 5.70 -15.30
N VAL A 313 18.78 4.68 -14.46
CA VAL A 313 18.59 4.87 -13.01
C VAL A 313 19.88 5.22 -12.27
N ASP A 314 21.03 4.65 -12.65
CA ASP A 314 22.30 4.93 -12.00
C ASP A 314 22.74 6.39 -12.25
N THR A 315 22.39 6.94 -13.41
CA THR A 315 22.65 8.35 -13.74
C THR A 315 21.71 9.26 -12.95
N LEU A 316 20.43 8.90 -12.85
CA LEU A 316 19.46 9.63 -12.02
C LEU A 316 19.94 9.71 -10.57
N MET A 317 20.21 8.56 -9.95
CA MET A 317 20.55 8.50 -8.52
C MET A 317 21.82 9.28 -8.19
N ARG A 318 22.87 9.17 -9.02
CA ARG A 318 24.10 9.95 -8.86
C ARG A 318 23.87 11.45 -9.06
N SER A 319 23.01 11.83 -10.00
CA SER A 319 22.70 13.24 -10.25
C SER A 319 21.89 13.85 -9.12
N LEU A 320 20.94 13.10 -8.55
CA LEU A 320 20.21 13.49 -7.35
C LEU A 320 21.16 13.65 -6.16
N ALA A 321 22.06 12.70 -5.93
CA ALA A 321 23.04 12.79 -4.85
C ALA A 321 23.92 14.05 -5.00
N ARG A 322 24.44 14.33 -6.20
CA ARG A 322 25.24 15.55 -6.46
C ARG A 322 24.45 16.84 -6.31
N LEU A 323 23.17 16.85 -6.69
CA LEU A 323 22.30 18.00 -6.49
C LEU A 323 22.17 18.31 -4.99
N VAL A 324 21.91 17.28 -4.18
CA VAL A 324 21.84 17.43 -2.72
C VAL A 324 23.20 17.82 -2.12
N ASP A 325 24.31 17.24 -2.60
CA ASP A 325 25.66 17.63 -2.18
C ASP A 325 25.85 19.15 -2.35
N GLY A 326 25.48 19.71 -3.50
CA GLY A 326 25.60 21.14 -3.78
C GLY A 326 24.77 22.02 -2.82
N VAL A 327 23.56 21.58 -2.48
CA VAL A 327 22.70 22.29 -1.52
C VAL A 327 23.30 22.26 -0.11
N LEU A 328 23.77 21.09 0.34
CA LEU A 328 24.41 20.94 1.65
C LEU A 328 25.73 21.72 1.74
N ILE A 329 26.51 21.79 0.66
CA ILE A 329 27.72 22.62 0.58
C ILE A 329 27.38 24.10 0.80
N ASN A 330 26.33 24.59 0.13
CA ASN A 330 25.91 25.98 0.29
C ASN A 330 25.43 26.27 1.72
N ALA A 331 24.62 25.37 2.29
CA ALA A 331 24.17 25.47 3.68
C ALA A 331 25.35 25.43 4.69
N TRP A 332 26.34 24.56 4.44
CA TRP A 332 27.56 24.45 5.23
C TRP A 332 28.35 25.77 5.25
N HIS A 333 28.52 26.40 4.09
CA HIS A 333 29.18 27.70 4.00
C HIS A 333 28.36 28.84 4.62
N ALA A 334 27.03 28.86 4.41
CA ALA A 334 26.14 29.87 4.99
C ALA A 334 26.15 29.86 6.53
N CYS A 335 26.36 28.70 7.14
CA CYS A 335 26.45 28.56 8.60
C CYS A 335 27.85 28.87 9.16
N GLY A 336 28.82 29.24 8.32
CA GLY A 336 30.18 29.57 8.74
C GLY A 336 30.92 28.37 9.36
N MET A 337 30.69 27.17 8.82
CA MET A 337 31.28 25.94 9.35
C MET A 337 32.81 25.92 9.16
N PRO A 338 33.60 25.57 10.21
CA PRO A 338 35.05 25.58 10.13
C PRO A 338 35.61 24.59 9.10
N PRO A 339 36.71 24.92 8.40
CA PRO A 339 37.34 24.02 7.43
C PRO A 339 38.01 22.79 8.06
N ALA A 340 38.23 22.81 9.38
CA ALA A 340 38.81 21.68 10.13
C ALA A 340 37.87 20.47 10.20
N LEU A 341 36.55 20.70 10.11
CA LEU A 341 35.53 19.67 10.18
C LEU A 341 35.27 19.03 8.81
N THR A 342 34.60 17.89 8.80
CA THR A 342 34.24 17.19 7.55
C THR A 342 32.78 16.78 7.56
N LEU A 343 32.06 17.11 6.49
CA LEU A 343 30.71 16.62 6.24
C LEU A 343 30.77 15.37 5.36
N LEU A 344 30.25 14.26 5.87
CA LEU A 344 30.17 12.97 5.19
C LEU A 344 28.71 12.60 4.93
N ALA A 345 28.41 12.10 3.74
CA ALA A 345 27.19 11.32 3.48
C ALA A 345 27.43 9.87 3.89
N VAL A 346 26.45 9.22 4.53
CA VAL A 346 26.52 7.81 4.93
C VAL A 346 25.35 7.01 4.34
N GLY A 347 25.39 5.68 4.46
CA GLY A 347 24.32 4.82 3.96
C GLY A 347 24.15 4.88 2.43
N GLY A 348 22.89 4.84 1.98
CA GLY A 348 22.55 4.91 0.55
C GLY A 348 22.92 6.24 -0.12
N TYR A 349 22.90 7.35 0.63
CA TYR A 349 23.36 8.64 0.16
C TYR A 349 24.89 8.70 0.04
N GLY A 350 25.59 8.06 0.98
CA GLY A 350 27.03 7.82 0.94
C GLY A 350 27.48 7.08 -0.33
N ARG A 351 26.77 6.00 -0.71
CA ARG A 351 27.00 5.28 -1.98
C ARG A 351 26.72 6.09 -3.25
N GLY A 352 26.10 7.26 -3.14
CA GLY A 352 25.64 8.04 -4.30
C GLY A 352 24.43 7.42 -5.01
N GLU A 353 23.65 6.61 -4.29
CA GLU A 353 22.49 5.87 -4.80
C GLU A 353 21.17 6.46 -4.30
N LEU A 354 21.05 7.80 -4.37
CA LEU A 354 19.90 8.51 -3.83
C LEU A 354 18.66 8.31 -4.73
N ALA A 355 17.63 7.62 -4.22
CA ALA A 355 16.36 7.48 -4.91
C ALA A 355 15.51 8.77 -4.82
N PRO A 356 14.55 9.02 -5.73
CA PRO A 356 13.81 10.28 -5.83
C PRO A 356 13.20 10.82 -4.53
N HIS A 357 12.68 9.94 -3.68
CA HIS A 357 12.04 10.28 -2.41
C HIS A 357 12.67 9.50 -1.26
N SER A 358 13.98 9.26 -1.30
CA SER A 358 14.71 8.70 -0.16
C SER A 358 15.20 9.79 0.79
N ASP A 359 15.31 9.37 2.05
CA ASP A 359 16.04 10.02 3.13
C ASP A 359 17.52 10.21 2.78
N ILE A 360 18.13 11.21 3.43
CA ILE A 360 19.57 11.46 3.37
C ILE A 360 20.16 11.31 4.77
N ASP A 361 21.27 10.59 4.87
CA ASP A 361 21.99 10.41 6.12
C ASP A 361 23.34 11.11 6.04
N ILE A 362 23.63 11.97 7.03
CA ILE A 362 24.88 12.73 7.13
C ILE A 362 25.59 12.50 8.47
N LEU A 363 26.90 12.64 8.43
CA LEU A 363 27.79 12.65 9.59
C LEU A 363 28.65 13.92 9.53
N VAL A 364 28.53 14.76 10.55
CA VAL A 364 29.46 15.85 10.83
C VAL A 364 30.60 15.28 11.66
N LEU A 365 31.74 15.05 11.01
CA LEU A 365 32.93 14.47 11.62
C LEU A 365 33.80 15.56 12.23
N LEU A 366 34.10 15.41 13.52
CA LEU A 366 34.91 16.32 14.31
C LEU A 366 36.29 15.71 14.63
N ASP A 367 37.30 16.57 14.81
CA ASP A 367 38.62 16.18 15.32
C ASP A 367 38.65 16.08 16.86
N SER A 368 37.80 16.86 17.53
CA SER A 368 37.68 16.99 18.98
C SER A 368 36.23 17.33 19.35
N GLU A 369 35.90 17.27 20.65
CA GLU A 369 34.54 17.63 21.10
C GLU A 369 34.20 19.09 20.77
N PRO A 370 32.93 19.38 20.42
CA PRO A 370 32.54 20.72 20.01
C PRO A 370 32.69 21.71 21.18
N ASN A 371 33.18 22.91 20.88
CA ASN A 371 33.25 24.01 21.84
C ASN A 371 31.97 24.86 21.82
N GLU A 372 31.83 25.79 22.78
CA GLU A 372 30.65 26.65 22.93
C GLU A 372 30.32 27.52 21.69
N ASP A 373 31.28 27.77 20.78
CA ASP A 373 31.06 28.49 19.52
C ASP A 373 30.63 27.58 18.36
N LEU A 374 30.99 26.29 18.40
CA LEU A 374 30.72 25.34 17.34
C LEU A 374 29.33 24.70 17.46
N GLU A 375 28.85 24.41 18.68
CA GLU A 375 27.53 23.79 18.89
C GLU A 375 26.39 24.60 18.22
N PRO A 376 26.26 25.93 18.41
CA PRO A 376 25.18 26.69 17.78
C PRO A 376 25.28 26.74 16.24
N ARG A 377 26.49 26.60 15.68
CA ARG A 377 26.69 26.54 14.23
C ARG A 377 26.22 25.21 13.65
N ILE A 378 26.53 24.10 14.33
CA ILE A 378 26.07 22.76 13.97
C ILE A 378 24.55 22.68 14.06
N GLU A 379 23.95 23.16 15.15
CA GLU A 379 22.49 23.18 15.32
C GLU A 379 21.80 23.97 14.21
N ARG A 380 22.33 25.16 13.89
CA ARG A 380 21.82 25.98 12.79
C ARG A 380 21.98 25.32 11.42
N PHE A 381 23.09 24.62 11.17
CA PHE A 381 23.30 23.88 9.93
C PHE A 381 22.30 22.72 9.79
N ILE A 382 22.12 21.93 10.85
CA ILE A 382 21.15 20.83 10.86
C ILE A 382 19.72 21.39 10.71
N GLY A 383 19.38 22.46 11.44
CA GLY A 383 18.10 23.15 11.32
C GLY A 383 17.83 23.65 9.90
N LEU A 384 18.82 24.30 9.27
CA LEU A 384 18.72 24.75 7.88
C LEU A 384 18.51 23.58 6.91
N ALA A 385 19.18 22.44 7.11
CA ALA A 385 18.98 21.27 6.26
C ALA A 385 17.55 20.70 6.38
N TRP A 386 16.93 20.74 7.57
CA TRP A 386 15.52 20.42 7.77
C TRP A 386 14.59 21.45 7.11
N ASP A 387 14.89 22.74 7.25
CA ASP A 387 14.12 23.84 6.67
C ASP A 387 14.10 23.79 5.13
N LEU A 388 15.18 23.28 4.52
CA LEU A 388 15.29 23.01 3.08
C LEU A 388 14.46 21.81 2.61
N GLY A 389 13.74 21.13 3.52
CA GLY A 389 12.78 20.08 3.21
C GLY A 389 13.37 18.68 3.02
N PHE A 390 14.59 18.43 3.52
CA PHE A 390 15.19 17.09 3.51
C PHE A 390 14.69 16.24 4.69
N GLU A 391 14.35 14.97 4.42
CA GLU A 391 14.25 13.95 5.47
C GLU A 391 15.67 13.53 5.87
N LEU A 392 16.16 14.09 6.98
CA LEU A 392 17.57 14.03 7.38
C LEU A 392 17.79 13.10 8.58
N GLY A 393 18.61 12.06 8.40
CA GLY A 393 19.33 11.42 9.49
C GLY A 393 20.67 12.15 9.70
N SER A 394 20.95 12.65 10.91
CA SER A 394 22.20 13.36 11.19
C SER A 394 22.88 12.83 12.43
N SER A 395 24.20 12.70 12.38
CA SER A 395 25.05 12.42 13.54
C SER A 395 26.22 13.41 13.59
N VAL A 396 26.63 13.79 14.80
CA VAL A 396 27.76 14.69 15.06
C VAL A 396 28.69 13.95 16.00
N ARG A 397 29.87 13.55 15.52
CA ARG A 397 30.74 12.64 16.26
C ARG A 397 32.21 12.91 15.98
N THR A 398 33.05 12.68 16.98
CA THR A 398 34.49 12.55 16.79
C THR A 398 34.83 11.21 16.13
N VAL A 399 36.08 11.06 15.66
CA VAL A 399 36.57 9.78 15.13
C VAL A 399 36.41 8.66 16.15
N GLU A 400 36.71 8.89 17.44
CA GLU A 400 36.62 7.85 18.47
C GLU A 400 35.17 7.45 18.75
N GLN A 401 34.27 8.43 18.89
CA GLN A 401 32.83 8.17 19.08
C GLN A 401 32.24 7.38 17.91
N CYS A 402 32.65 7.66 16.67
CA CYS A 402 32.22 6.86 15.52
C CYS A 402 32.67 5.39 15.62
N LEU A 403 33.88 5.13 16.11
CA LEU A 403 34.41 3.78 16.27
C LEU A 403 33.71 3.04 17.42
N ASP A 404 33.45 3.72 18.54
CA ASP A 404 32.74 3.13 19.69
C ASP A 404 31.30 2.75 19.33
N GLU A 405 30.58 3.64 18.65
CA GLU A 405 29.23 3.37 18.16
C GLU A 405 29.20 2.24 17.13
N ALA A 406 30.20 2.18 16.25
CA ALA A 406 30.36 1.07 15.30
C ALA A 406 30.61 -0.28 15.99
N ARG A 407 31.30 -0.30 17.14
CA ARG A 407 31.51 -1.53 17.93
C ARG A 407 30.22 -1.99 18.62
N GLN A 408 29.33 -1.06 18.96
CA GLN A 408 28.08 -1.34 19.67
C GLN A 408 26.93 -1.71 18.74
N ASP A 409 26.84 -1.11 17.56
CA ASP A 409 25.76 -1.35 16.59
C ASP A 409 26.29 -1.63 15.17
N ILE A 410 26.03 -2.85 14.71
CA ILE A 410 26.36 -3.34 13.37
C ILE A 410 25.73 -2.50 12.25
N THR A 411 24.56 -1.89 12.50
CA THR A 411 23.83 -1.04 11.56
C THR A 411 24.57 0.28 11.35
N VAL A 412 25.08 0.86 12.44
CA VAL A 412 25.93 2.05 12.41
C VAL A 412 27.23 1.74 11.70
N GLN A 413 27.90 0.65 12.05
CA GLN A 413 29.15 0.21 11.40
C GLN A 413 28.98 0.07 9.88
N THR A 414 27.88 -0.53 9.45
CA THR A 414 27.55 -0.70 8.03
C THR A 414 27.37 0.64 7.32
N SER A 415 26.62 1.56 7.94
CA SER A 415 26.38 2.88 7.38
C SER A 415 27.66 3.69 7.26
N LEU A 416 28.56 3.58 8.25
CA LEU A 416 29.87 4.25 8.25
C LEU A 416 30.84 3.69 7.20
N PHE A 417 30.79 2.39 6.87
CA PHE A 417 31.56 1.88 5.74
C PHE A 417 31.22 2.61 4.45
N GLU A 418 29.99 3.10 4.30
CA GLU A 418 29.52 3.78 3.10
C GLU A 418 29.81 5.27 3.08
N ALA A 419 30.60 5.76 4.05
CA ALA A 419 30.90 7.18 4.19
C ALA A 419 31.61 7.76 2.95
N ARG A 420 31.04 8.84 2.42
CA ARG A 420 31.57 9.62 1.28
C ARG A 420 31.61 11.09 1.65
N ARG A 421 32.74 11.76 1.44
CA ARG A 421 32.87 13.19 1.72
C ARG A 421 32.04 14.04 0.77
N ILE A 422 31.32 14.99 1.35
CA ILE A 422 30.65 16.09 0.66
C ILE A 422 31.59 17.31 0.65
N VAL A 423 32.02 17.78 1.83
CA VAL A 423 32.88 18.96 1.99
C VAL A 423 33.72 18.88 3.27
N GLY A 424 34.74 19.73 3.40
CA GLY A 424 35.60 19.82 4.58
C GLY A 424 36.92 19.05 4.48
N ASN A 425 37.51 18.76 5.63
CA ASN A 425 38.88 18.24 5.77
C ASN A 425 39.04 16.81 5.22
N ILE A 426 39.91 16.66 4.22
CA ILE A 426 40.18 15.35 3.58
C ILE A 426 41.06 14.45 4.45
N THR A 427 42.01 15.02 5.19
CA THR A 427 42.94 14.28 6.06
C THR A 427 42.18 13.65 7.22
N LEU A 428 41.24 14.38 7.82
CA LEU A 428 40.37 13.87 8.87
C LEU A 428 39.51 12.68 8.38
N GLN A 429 38.95 12.79 7.17
CA GLN A 429 38.23 11.68 6.54
C GLN A 429 39.12 10.46 6.32
N GLN A 430 40.32 10.65 5.77
CA GLN A 430 41.26 9.56 5.48
C GLN A 430 41.68 8.85 6.77
N ALA A 431 41.98 9.60 7.83
CA ALA A 431 42.28 9.04 9.15
C ALA A 431 41.11 8.23 9.71
N PHE A 432 39.89 8.77 9.62
CA PHE A 432 38.68 8.06 10.04
C PHE A 432 38.48 6.74 9.27
N LEU A 433 38.56 6.78 7.93
CA LEU A 433 38.35 5.58 7.11
C LEU A 433 39.43 4.51 7.33
N ALA A 434 40.70 4.92 7.54
CA ALA A 434 41.78 4.01 7.86
C ALA A 434 41.52 3.27 9.19
N ARG A 435 41.18 4.01 10.26
CA ARG A 435 40.85 3.42 11.56
C ARG A 435 39.59 2.54 11.51
N LEU A 436 38.58 2.95 10.74
CA LEU A 436 37.37 2.15 10.55
C LEU A 436 37.66 0.82 9.85
N GLN A 437 38.61 0.78 8.90
CA GLN A 437 39.03 -0.44 8.20
C GLN A 437 39.88 -1.39 9.06
N GLU A 438 40.61 -0.89 10.06
CA GLU A 438 41.35 -1.70 11.03
C GLU A 438 40.43 -2.38 12.06
N THR A 439 39.19 -1.92 12.18
CA THR A 439 38.28 -2.29 13.27
C THR A 439 37.45 -3.57 13.08
N PRO A 440 36.93 -3.96 11.89
CA PRO A 440 36.03 -5.10 11.81
C PRO A 440 36.81 -6.41 11.95
N ASP A 441 36.44 -7.24 12.92
CA ASP A 441 36.62 -8.68 12.80
C ASP A 441 35.69 -9.17 11.67
N PRO A 442 36.21 -9.60 10.51
CA PRO A 442 35.36 -10.02 9.39
C PRO A 442 34.46 -11.21 9.75
N HIS A 443 34.88 -12.04 10.71
CA HIS A 443 34.11 -13.20 11.17
C HIS A 443 32.91 -12.78 12.01
N ALA A 444 33.09 -11.88 12.98
CA ALA A 444 32.01 -11.29 13.76
C ALA A 444 31.04 -10.51 12.87
N PHE A 445 31.56 -9.70 11.93
CA PHE A 445 30.74 -8.92 11.00
C PHE A 445 29.86 -9.83 10.13
N PHE A 446 30.44 -10.89 9.55
CA PHE A 446 29.69 -11.89 8.78
C PHE A 446 28.57 -12.51 9.62
N THR A 447 28.88 -12.98 10.82
CA THR A 447 27.91 -13.65 11.71
C THR A 447 26.76 -12.72 12.09
N ALA A 448 27.05 -11.47 12.46
CA ALA A 448 26.03 -10.47 12.79
C ALA A 448 25.14 -10.17 11.58
N LYS A 449 25.73 -10.04 10.38
CA LYS A 449 24.99 -9.78 9.15
C LYS A 449 24.12 -10.94 8.68
N MET A 450 24.54 -12.19 8.93
CA MET A 450 23.68 -13.35 8.70
C MET A 450 22.47 -13.36 9.62
N LEU A 451 22.62 -12.96 10.89
CA LEU A 451 21.50 -12.85 11.82
C LEU A 451 20.52 -11.75 11.41
N GLU A 452 21.02 -10.55 11.07
CA GLU A 452 20.21 -9.43 10.55
C GLU A 452 19.39 -9.84 9.32
N MET A 453 20.02 -10.55 8.38
CA MET A 453 19.35 -11.07 7.19
C MET A 453 18.21 -12.03 7.55
N ARG A 454 18.46 -13.03 8.40
CA ARG A 454 17.43 -14.01 8.81
C ARG A 454 16.24 -13.33 9.48
N GLN A 455 16.49 -12.37 10.38
CA GLN A 455 15.43 -11.61 11.04
C GLN A 455 14.63 -10.78 10.04
N ARG A 456 15.30 -10.12 9.09
CA ARG A 456 14.64 -9.36 8.02
C ARG A 456 13.78 -10.27 7.14
N HIS A 457 14.31 -11.40 6.67
CA HIS A 457 13.56 -12.36 5.84
C HIS A 457 12.35 -12.91 6.57
N ALA A 458 12.47 -13.23 7.87
CA ALA A 458 11.35 -13.70 8.70
C ALA A 458 10.21 -12.66 8.80
N LYS A 459 10.53 -11.37 8.92
CA LYS A 459 9.51 -10.28 8.86
C LYS A 459 8.71 -10.28 7.55
N PHE A 460 9.27 -10.83 6.47
CA PHE A 460 8.62 -11.00 5.16
C PHE A 460 8.32 -12.47 4.82
N GLN A 461 8.11 -13.31 5.84
CA GLN A 461 7.68 -14.71 5.72
C GLN A 461 8.61 -15.60 4.87
N ASP A 462 9.91 -15.25 4.82
CA ASP A 462 10.95 -16.00 4.11
C ASP A 462 10.61 -16.27 2.62
N SER A 463 9.82 -15.39 2.00
CA SER A 463 9.35 -15.59 0.63
C SER A 463 9.47 -14.33 -0.24
N PRO A 464 10.13 -14.43 -1.41
CA PRO A 464 10.12 -13.35 -2.40
C PRO A 464 8.77 -13.23 -3.15
N TYR A 465 7.86 -14.20 -2.96
CA TYR A 465 6.67 -14.41 -3.78
C TYR A 465 5.39 -13.77 -3.22
N SER A 466 5.51 -12.80 -2.30
CA SER A 466 4.37 -12.00 -1.84
C SER A 466 3.76 -11.20 -3.00
N LEU A 467 2.44 -10.99 -3.00
CA LEU A 467 1.76 -10.18 -4.03
C LEU A 467 1.95 -8.67 -3.87
N GLU A 468 2.25 -8.18 -2.66
CA GLU A 468 2.71 -6.80 -2.40
C GLU A 468 4.12 -6.83 -1.77
N PRO A 469 5.16 -7.24 -2.51
CA PRO A 469 6.50 -7.43 -1.95
C PRO A 469 7.22 -6.09 -1.76
N ASN A 470 8.15 -6.06 -0.80
CA ASN A 470 9.06 -4.92 -0.62
C ASN A 470 10.29 -5.11 -1.52
N CYS A 471 10.46 -4.24 -2.52
CA CYS A 471 11.55 -4.36 -3.51
C CYS A 471 12.96 -4.11 -2.93
N LYS A 472 13.04 -3.59 -1.70
CA LYS A 472 14.29 -3.35 -0.98
C LYS A 472 14.57 -4.44 0.04
N GLU A 473 13.62 -4.73 0.92
CA GLU A 473 13.87 -5.50 2.15
C GLU A 473 13.43 -6.97 2.09
N SER A 474 12.49 -7.36 1.21
CA SER A 474 12.07 -8.76 1.06
C SER A 474 13.23 -9.64 0.54
N PRO A 475 13.18 -10.96 0.76
CA PRO A 475 14.11 -11.89 0.10
C PRO A 475 14.15 -11.63 -1.41
N GLY A 476 15.35 -11.64 -2.00
CA GLY A 476 15.59 -11.29 -3.39
C GLY A 476 15.56 -9.79 -3.70
N GLY A 477 15.42 -8.92 -2.70
CA GLY A 477 15.41 -7.46 -2.84
C GLY A 477 16.79 -6.82 -2.88
N LEU A 478 16.85 -5.49 -3.00
CA LEU A 478 18.11 -4.73 -3.07
C LEU A 478 19.03 -4.95 -1.86
N ARG A 479 18.46 -5.17 -0.68
CA ARG A 479 19.23 -5.35 0.56
C ARG A 479 20.05 -6.64 0.55
N ASP A 480 19.58 -7.70 -0.11
CA ASP A 480 20.34 -8.96 -0.24
C ASP A 480 21.62 -8.73 -1.06
N LEU A 481 21.53 -7.92 -2.12
CA LEU A 481 22.68 -7.55 -2.95
C LEU A 481 23.67 -6.66 -2.18
N GLN A 482 23.15 -5.68 -1.43
CA GLN A 482 23.96 -4.78 -0.60
C GLN A 482 24.69 -5.54 0.51
N LEU A 483 24.01 -6.49 1.16
CA LEU A 483 24.58 -7.34 2.20
C LEU A 483 25.85 -8.05 1.73
N ILE A 484 25.81 -8.63 0.53
CA ILE A 484 26.97 -9.32 -0.07
C ILE A 484 28.14 -8.33 -0.21
N LEU A 485 27.89 -7.14 -0.77
CA LEU A 485 28.94 -6.13 -0.95
C LEU A 485 29.48 -5.60 0.40
N TRP A 486 28.65 -5.48 1.43
CA TRP A 486 29.09 -5.07 2.77
C TRP A 486 30.01 -6.10 3.39
N ILE A 487 29.62 -7.38 3.31
CA ILE A 487 30.42 -8.48 3.85
C ILE A 487 31.73 -8.60 3.09
N THR A 488 31.72 -8.57 1.75
CA THR A 488 32.97 -8.65 0.97
C THR A 488 33.87 -7.45 1.20
N ARG A 489 33.30 -6.27 1.42
CA ARG A 489 34.08 -5.08 1.76
C ARG A 489 34.74 -5.21 3.13
N ALA A 490 33.99 -5.63 4.15
CA ALA A 490 34.52 -5.86 5.50
C ALA A 490 35.59 -6.96 5.51
N ALA A 491 35.43 -7.99 4.69
CA ALA A 491 36.41 -9.07 4.51
C ALA A 491 37.62 -8.71 3.64
N GLY A 492 37.68 -7.49 3.08
CA GLY A 492 38.74 -7.09 2.16
C GLY A 492 38.72 -7.84 0.82
N PHE A 493 37.61 -8.50 0.47
CA PHE A 493 37.41 -9.28 -0.74
C PHE A 493 37.04 -8.45 -1.97
N GLY A 494 36.53 -7.24 -1.78
CA GLY A 494 36.19 -6.30 -2.84
C GLY A 494 34.92 -5.51 -2.51
N ASN A 495 34.73 -4.37 -3.16
CA ASN A 495 33.62 -3.44 -2.90
C ASN A 495 32.58 -3.34 -4.05
N SER A 496 32.80 -4.06 -5.15
CA SER A 496 31.94 -4.02 -6.34
C SER A 496 31.92 -5.38 -7.05
N TRP A 497 30.88 -5.64 -7.84
CA TRP A 497 30.75 -6.90 -8.59
C TRP A 497 31.95 -7.15 -9.52
N GLN A 498 32.50 -6.10 -10.13
CA GLN A 498 33.68 -6.18 -10.98
C GLN A 498 34.92 -6.60 -10.20
N GLU A 499 35.12 -6.06 -8.99
CA GLU A 499 36.25 -6.47 -8.14
C GLU A 499 36.12 -7.92 -7.67
N LEU A 500 34.91 -8.36 -7.32
CA LEU A 500 34.67 -9.75 -6.93
C LEU A 500 34.92 -10.74 -8.08
N GLU A 501 34.62 -10.33 -9.32
CA GLU A 501 34.91 -11.11 -10.52
C GLU A 501 36.41 -11.16 -10.80
N ALA A 502 37.10 -10.01 -10.78
CA ALA A 502 38.54 -9.92 -10.97
C ALA A 502 39.34 -10.74 -9.94
N ARG A 503 38.77 -10.93 -8.73
CA ARG A 503 39.36 -11.73 -7.63
C ARG A 503 38.83 -13.17 -7.57
N GLY A 504 38.09 -13.61 -8.58
CA GLY A 504 37.62 -14.98 -8.75
C GLY A 504 36.62 -15.47 -7.69
N LEU A 505 35.91 -14.57 -7.01
CA LEU A 505 34.80 -14.93 -6.10
C LEU A 505 33.54 -15.31 -6.87
N ILE A 506 33.31 -14.59 -7.96
CA ILE A 506 32.16 -14.76 -8.83
C ILE A 506 32.61 -14.93 -10.28
N THR A 507 31.82 -15.63 -11.07
CA THR A 507 32.07 -15.79 -12.50
C THR A 507 31.62 -14.56 -13.29
N VAL A 508 32.13 -14.39 -14.51
CA VAL A 508 31.68 -13.34 -15.46
C VAL A 508 30.17 -13.38 -15.68
N ARG A 509 29.57 -14.57 -15.72
CA ARG A 509 28.13 -14.74 -15.89
C ARG A 509 27.36 -14.26 -14.65
N GLU A 510 27.77 -14.70 -13.46
CA GLU A 510 27.18 -14.27 -12.18
C GLU A 510 27.26 -12.74 -12.04
N CYS A 511 28.40 -12.13 -12.35
CA CYS A 511 28.59 -10.67 -12.33
C CYS A 511 27.58 -9.94 -13.24
N ARG A 512 27.40 -10.41 -14.49
CA ARG A 512 26.40 -9.83 -15.42
C ARG A 512 24.97 -10.01 -14.92
N GLU A 513 24.65 -11.15 -14.31
CA GLU A 513 23.31 -11.42 -13.77
C GLU A 513 23.02 -10.54 -12.55
N LEU A 514 23.97 -10.40 -11.62
CA LEU A 514 23.87 -9.50 -10.47
C LEU A 514 23.62 -8.06 -10.90
N HIS A 515 24.44 -7.53 -11.83
CA HIS A 515 24.29 -6.16 -12.30
C HIS A 515 22.93 -5.91 -12.96
N ARG A 516 22.45 -6.84 -13.80
CA ARG A 516 21.13 -6.74 -14.43
C ARG A 516 19.98 -6.76 -13.42
N ASN A 517 20.06 -7.64 -12.42
CA ASN A 517 19.04 -7.76 -11.38
C ASN A 517 19.02 -6.52 -10.49
N GLU A 518 20.19 -6.02 -10.08
CA GLU A 518 20.35 -4.80 -9.31
C GLU A 518 19.78 -3.59 -10.05
N GLN A 519 20.14 -3.40 -11.32
CA GLN A 519 19.62 -2.30 -12.14
C GLN A 519 18.10 -2.37 -12.29
N PHE A 520 17.53 -3.56 -12.49
CA PHE A 520 16.08 -3.72 -12.57
C PHE A 520 15.40 -3.32 -11.26
N LEU A 521 15.91 -3.75 -10.10
CA LEU A 521 15.34 -3.41 -8.80
C LEU A 521 15.48 -1.93 -8.47
N LYS A 522 16.62 -1.29 -8.81
CA LYS A 522 16.81 0.17 -8.70
C LYS A 522 15.82 0.91 -9.58
N MET A 523 15.66 0.50 -10.83
CA MET A 523 14.71 1.08 -11.79
C MET A 523 13.27 1.01 -11.28
N LEU A 524 12.88 -0.18 -10.80
CA LEU A 524 11.57 -0.45 -10.23
C LEU A 524 11.29 0.48 -9.05
N ARG A 525 12.23 0.57 -8.11
CA ARG A 525 12.14 1.44 -6.92
C ARG A 525 12.04 2.92 -7.28
N ALA A 526 12.88 3.40 -8.21
CA ALA A 526 12.86 4.81 -8.63
C ALA A 526 11.53 5.21 -9.26
N ARG A 527 11.00 4.38 -10.17
CA ARG A 527 9.70 4.62 -10.82
C ARG A 527 8.54 4.51 -9.85
N LEU A 528 8.61 3.59 -8.90
CA LEU A 528 7.61 3.45 -7.84
C LEU A 528 7.56 4.70 -6.94
N HIS A 529 8.73 5.25 -6.57
CA HIS A 529 8.83 6.50 -5.81
C HIS A 529 8.23 7.67 -6.59
N MET A 530 8.56 7.81 -7.87
CA MET A 530 8.03 8.88 -8.73
C MET A 530 6.51 8.79 -8.89
N LEU A 531 5.98 7.58 -9.11
CA LEU A 531 4.55 7.35 -9.26
C LEU A 531 3.79 7.62 -7.95
N ALA A 532 4.38 7.29 -6.80
CA ALA A 532 3.78 7.54 -5.50
C ALA A 532 3.91 8.99 -5.03
N GLY A 533 4.86 9.77 -5.57
CA GLY A 533 5.20 11.12 -5.11
C GLY A 533 5.82 11.18 -3.71
N ARG A 534 6.22 10.03 -3.15
CA ARG A 534 6.75 9.86 -1.79
C ARG A 534 7.60 8.59 -1.72
N ARG A 535 8.28 8.38 -0.60
CA ARG A 535 8.96 7.10 -0.32
C ARG A 535 7.94 5.96 -0.39
N GLN A 536 8.19 5.01 -1.27
CA GLN A 536 7.38 3.80 -1.39
C GLN A 536 8.24 2.63 -1.86
N ASP A 537 8.53 1.69 -0.96
CA ASP A 537 9.37 0.53 -1.28
C ASP A 537 8.53 -0.76 -1.46
N ILE A 538 7.22 -0.70 -1.18
CA ILE A 538 6.27 -1.81 -1.34
C ILE A 538 5.53 -1.67 -2.68
N LEU A 539 5.55 -2.75 -3.47
CA LEU A 539 4.80 -2.88 -4.72
C LEU A 539 3.31 -3.11 -4.44
N VAL A 540 2.63 -2.09 -3.90
CA VAL A 540 1.20 -2.15 -3.58
C VAL A 540 0.35 -2.25 -4.85
N PHE A 541 -0.74 -3.03 -4.80
CA PHE A 541 -1.60 -3.33 -5.96
C PHE A 541 -2.00 -2.09 -6.76
N ASP A 542 -2.41 -1.03 -6.06
CA ASP A 542 -2.89 0.23 -6.62
C ASP A 542 -1.89 0.88 -7.59
N LEU A 543 -0.59 0.66 -7.34
CA LEU A 543 0.50 1.23 -8.12
C LEU A 543 1.04 0.26 -9.17
N GLN A 544 0.77 -1.05 -9.06
CA GLN A 544 1.40 -2.07 -9.92
C GLN A 544 1.04 -1.88 -11.40
N SER A 545 -0.22 -1.54 -11.70
CA SER A 545 -0.67 -1.35 -13.09
C SER A 545 -0.01 -0.14 -13.74
N ALA A 546 -0.10 1.03 -13.11
CA ALA A 546 0.54 2.25 -13.61
C ALA A 546 2.07 2.10 -13.66
N LEU A 547 2.68 1.43 -12.67
CA LEU A 547 4.10 1.11 -12.69
C LEU A 547 4.45 0.24 -13.91
N ALA A 548 3.67 -0.80 -14.20
CA ALA A 548 3.89 -1.68 -15.36
C ALA A 548 3.80 -0.91 -16.69
N GLU A 549 2.88 0.04 -16.80
CA GLU A 549 2.76 0.91 -17.97
C GLU A 549 4.02 1.76 -18.17
N THR A 550 4.65 2.25 -17.10
CA THR A 550 5.93 2.97 -17.24
C THR A 550 6.98 2.07 -17.90
N PHE A 551 7.01 0.76 -17.58
CA PHE A 551 7.94 -0.21 -18.18
C PHE A 551 7.54 -0.64 -19.61
N GLY A 552 6.47 -0.06 -20.17
CA GLY A 552 5.96 -0.37 -21.50
C GLY A 552 5.13 -1.65 -21.57
N TYR A 553 4.77 -2.26 -20.43
CA TYR A 553 3.87 -3.41 -20.43
C TYR A 553 2.46 -2.97 -20.77
N ARG A 554 1.79 -3.74 -21.65
CA ARG A 554 0.38 -3.54 -22.03
C ARG A 554 -0.40 -4.82 -21.78
N CYS A 555 -1.71 -4.69 -21.54
CA CYS A 555 -2.59 -5.84 -21.45
C CYS A 555 -2.55 -6.64 -22.77
N ALA A 556 -2.21 -7.92 -22.70
CA ALA A 556 -2.07 -8.78 -23.87
C ALA A 556 -2.55 -10.21 -23.53
N HIS A 557 -3.30 -10.84 -24.45
CA HIS A 557 -3.74 -12.24 -24.35
C HIS A 557 -4.37 -12.62 -23.00
N GLY A 558 -5.21 -11.73 -22.44
CA GLY A 558 -5.90 -11.97 -21.17
C GLY A 558 -5.05 -11.79 -19.90
N ARG A 559 -3.78 -11.37 -20.02
CA ARG A 559 -2.93 -11.03 -18.86
C ARG A 559 -2.86 -9.53 -18.66
N ARG A 560 -2.92 -9.10 -17.39
CA ARG A 560 -2.82 -7.69 -17.02
C ARG A 560 -1.37 -7.19 -17.18
N ALA A 561 -1.19 -5.89 -17.40
CA ALA A 561 0.15 -5.30 -17.45
C ALA A 561 0.90 -5.50 -16.12
N SER A 562 0.21 -5.32 -14.98
CA SER A 562 0.75 -5.56 -13.65
C SER A 562 1.28 -6.99 -13.46
N GLU A 563 0.54 -8.00 -13.91
CA GLU A 563 0.94 -9.41 -13.80
C GLU A 563 2.23 -9.71 -14.57
N GLN A 564 2.47 -9.04 -15.71
CA GLN A 564 3.69 -9.19 -16.49
C GLN A 564 4.90 -8.58 -15.78
N LEU A 565 4.75 -7.37 -15.23
CA LEU A 565 5.78 -6.72 -14.42
C LEU A 565 6.08 -7.55 -13.17
N MET A 566 5.05 -7.96 -12.43
CA MET A 566 5.21 -8.74 -11.20
C MET A 566 5.87 -10.08 -11.47
N ARG A 567 5.50 -10.77 -12.55
CA ARG A 567 6.21 -12.00 -12.99
C ARG A 567 7.69 -11.75 -13.26
N ARG A 568 8.03 -10.62 -13.89
CA ARG A 568 9.44 -10.23 -14.11
C ARG A 568 10.14 -9.97 -12.78
N TYR A 569 9.49 -9.28 -11.84
CA TYR A 569 9.99 -9.08 -10.48
C TYR A 569 10.29 -10.41 -9.77
N TYR A 570 9.34 -11.36 -9.75
CA TYR A 570 9.56 -12.65 -9.07
C TYR A 570 10.72 -13.45 -9.66
N TRP A 571 10.94 -13.38 -10.98
CA TRP A 571 12.10 -14.02 -11.60
C TRP A 571 13.41 -13.36 -11.18
N VAL A 572 13.44 -12.03 -11.07
CA VAL A 572 14.60 -11.30 -10.56
C VAL A 572 14.85 -11.63 -9.10
N ALA A 573 13.83 -11.55 -8.25
CA ALA A 573 13.94 -11.87 -6.83
C ALA A 573 14.43 -13.31 -6.60
N LYS A 574 13.87 -14.28 -7.35
CA LYS A 574 14.34 -15.68 -7.34
C LYS A 574 15.82 -15.79 -7.72
N ALA A 575 16.24 -15.12 -8.79
CA ALA A 575 17.63 -15.15 -9.23
C ALA A 575 18.58 -14.52 -8.20
N VAL A 576 18.17 -13.42 -7.57
CA VAL A 576 18.93 -12.77 -6.48
C VAL A 576 19.07 -13.72 -5.29
N THR A 577 18.00 -14.35 -4.81
CA THR A 577 18.08 -15.32 -3.70
C THR A 577 19.00 -16.49 -4.01
N GLN A 578 18.95 -17.03 -5.24
CA GLN A 578 19.86 -18.11 -5.65
C GLN A 578 21.33 -17.66 -5.61
N LEU A 579 21.63 -16.50 -6.18
CA LEU A 579 22.98 -15.95 -6.23
C LEU A 579 23.47 -15.59 -4.83
N GLU A 580 22.63 -14.98 -4.01
CA GLU A 580 22.92 -14.65 -2.61
C GLU A 580 23.31 -15.90 -1.82
N THR A 581 22.54 -16.99 -1.90
CA THR A 581 22.89 -18.27 -1.25
C THR A 581 24.25 -18.80 -1.70
N ILE A 582 24.55 -18.77 -3.00
CA ILE A 582 25.83 -19.24 -3.56
C ILE A 582 26.99 -18.35 -3.06
N LEU A 583 26.80 -17.03 -3.06
CA LEU A 583 27.85 -16.07 -2.72
C LEU A 583 28.14 -16.03 -1.22
N ILE A 584 27.11 -16.09 -0.38
CA ILE A 584 27.28 -16.18 1.07
C ILE A 584 28.08 -17.43 1.43
N GLN A 585 27.75 -18.59 0.87
CA GLN A 585 28.53 -19.82 1.12
C GLN A 585 29.98 -19.71 0.61
N ASN A 586 30.23 -19.09 -0.55
CA ASN A 586 31.61 -18.86 -1.04
C ASN A 586 32.41 -17.94 -0.11
N ILE A 587 31.77 -16.87 0.38
CA ILE A 587 32.38 -15.93 1.31
C ILE A 587 32.66 -16.62 2.64
N GLU A 588 31.69 -17.37 3.17
CA GLU A 588 31.82 -18.16 4.40
C GLU A 588 32.98 -19.15 4.29
N ALA A 589 33.09 -19.88 3.17
CA ALA A 589 34.17 -20.84 2.96
C ALA A 589 35.57 -20.18 2.92
N ARG A 590 35.68 -18.93 2.47
CA ARG A 590 36.94 -18.17 2.49
C ARG A 590 37.24 -17.55 3.85
N LEU A 591 36.20 -17.07 4.55
CA LEU A 591 36.35 -16.47 5.88
C LEU A 591 36.64 -17.53 6.92
N PHE A 592 35.92 -18.63 6.90
CA PHE A 592 36.07 -19.75 7.83
C PHE A 592 36.63 -20.96 7.08
N PRO A 593 37.92 -20.94 6.66
CA PRO A 593 38.55 -22.07 6.00
C PRO A 593 38.67 -23.21 7.02
N ARG A 594 37.61 -24.02 7.11
CA ARG A 594 37.60 -25.21 7.94
C ARG A 594 38.37 -26.30 7.20
N THR A 595 39.34 -26.91 7.86
CA THR A 595 40.20 -28.01 7.39
C THR A 595 39.45 -29.35 7.21
N SER A 596 38.14 -29.35 6.98
CA SER A 596 37.36 -30.58 6.91
C SER A 596 37.38 -31.16 5.50
N GLY A 597 38.03 -32.31 5.36
CA GLY A 597 37.85 -33.20 4.22
C GLY A 597 36.40 -33.72 4.13
N ILE A 598 36.19 -34.68 3.23
CA ILE A 598 34.91 -35.38 3.08
C ILE A 598 34.50 -35.97 4.45
N THR A 599 33.33 -35.58 4.95
CA THR A 599 32.77 -36.09 6.22
C THR A 599 32.40 -37.56 6.07
N ARG A 600 31.65 -37.88 5.01
CA ARG A 600 31.37 -39.27 4.58
C ARG A 600 30.99 -39.31 3.10
N ARG A 601 31.21 -40.45 2.46
CA ARG A 601 30.69 -40.72 1.11
C ARG A 601 29.24 -41.19 1.22
N LEU A 602 28.35 -40.58 0.45
CA LEU A 602 26.91 -40.85 0.50
C LEU A 602 26.49 -41.75 -0.67
N SER A 603 27.04 -41.50 -1.86
CA SER A 603 26.86 -42.36 -3.03
C SER A 603 28.09 -42.33 -3.95
N GLU A 604 27.98 -42.92 -5.13
CA GLU A 604 29.02 -42.77 -6.17
C GLU A 604 29.21 -41.30 -6.56
N HIS A 605 28.12 -40.53 -6.59
CA HIS A 605 28.04 -39.17 -7.09
C HIS A 605 28.14 -38.09 -6.00
N PHE A 606 27.83 -38.42 -4.74
CA PHE A 606 27.71 -37.44 -3.66
C PHE A 606 28.52 -37.78 -2.41
N VAL A 607 29.03 -36.73 -1.78
CA VAL A 607 29.69 -36.75 -0.48
C VAL A 607 29.03 -35.74 0.45
N GLU A 608 29.10 -35.99 1.75
CA GLU A 608 28.80 -34.98 2.75
C GLU A 608 30.08 -34.22 3.08
N LYS A 609 29.99 -32.89 3.08
CA LYS A 609 31.06 -32.02 3.54
C LYS A 609 30.46 -30.96 4.46
N GLN A 610 30.75 -31.09 5.76
CA GLN A 610 30.28 -30.15 6.79
C GLN A 610 28.75 -29.98 6.82
N GLY A 611 28.00 -31.08 6.73
CA GLY A 611 26.55 -31.02 6.68
C GLY A 611 25.98 -30.51 5.34
N MET A 612 26.79 -30.32 4.30
CA MET A 612 26.34 -29.95 2.96
C MET A 612 26.47 -31.13 1.99
N LEU A 613 25.49 -31.28 1.10
CA LEU A 613 25.54 -32.25 0.02
C LEU A 613 26.41 -31.73 -1.13
N GLU A 614 27.54 -32.38 -1.40
CA GLU A 614 28.53 -31.99 -2.41
C GLU A 614 28.70 -33.08 -3.47
N ILE A 615 28.75 -32.68 -4.74
CA ILE A 615 29.08 -33.56 -5.87
C ILE A 615 30.56 -33.95 -5.82
N VAL A 616 30.87 -35.19 -6.20
CA VAL A 616 32.25 -35.68 -6.28
C VAL A 616 33.03 -34.95 -7.38
N ASP A 617 32.42 -34.78 -8.56
CA ASP A 617 32.99 -34.11 -9.74
C ASP A 617 32.06 -33.03 -10.31
N ASP A 618 32.60 -32.03 -11.01
CA ASP A 618 31.81 -30.92 -11.58
C ASP A 618 30.92 -31.35 -12.77
N ASP A 619 31.24 -32.48 -13.39
CA ASP A 619 30.58 -33.03 -14.56
C ASP A 619 29.58 -34.16 -14.24
N VAL A 620 29.30 -34.40 -12.95
CA VAL A 620 28.42 -35.49 -12.48
C VAL A 620 27.07 -35.46 -13.19
N PHE A 621 26.45 -34.29 -13.36
CA PHE A 621 25.12 -34.20 -14.00
C PHE A 621 25.15 -34.36 -15.51
N GLN A 622 26.30 -34.18 -16.15
CA GLN A 622 26.54 -34.44 -17.56
C GLN A 622 26.71 -35.94 -17.80
N ARG A 623 27.46 -36.63 -16.94
CA ARG A 623 27.68 -38.08 -17.01
C ARG A 623 26.48 -38.89 -16.53
N ALA A 624 25.86 -38.48 -15.43
CA ALA A 624 24.72 -39.13 -14.80
C ALA A 624 23.58 -38.12 -14.56
N PRO A 625 22.77 -37.79 -15.59
CA PRO A 625 21.69 -36.80 -15.46
C PRO A 625 20.63 -37.13 -14.41
N ASN A 626 20.43 -38.40 -14.10
CA ASN A 626 19.54 -38.89 -13.04
C ASN A 626 20.01 -38.50 -11.64
N ALA A 627 21.32 -38.24 -11.45
CA ALA A 627 21.88 -37.77 -10.18
C ALA A 627 21.28 -36.42 -9.74
N ILE A 628 20.67 -35.65 -10.66
CA ILE A 628 19.97 -34.41 -10.34
C ILE A 628 18.83 -34.66 -9.34
N LEU A 629 17.98 -35.67 -9.57
CA LEU A 629 16.89 -36.00 -8.64
C LEU A 629 17.40 -36.81 -7.44
N GLU A 630 18.44 -37.63 -7.64
CA GLU A 630 19.15 -38.32 -6.55
C GLU A 630 19.62 -37.33 -5.48
N ALA A 631 20.12 -36.15 -5.86
CA ALA A 631 20.56 -35.13 -4.92
C ALA A 631 19.47 -34.73 -3.91
N PHE A 632 18.23 -34.54 -4.39
CA PHE A 632 17.11 -34.15 -3.53
C PHE A 632 16.60 -35.32 -2.69
N LEU A 633 16.63 -36.54 -3.24
CA LEU A 633 16.28 -37.74 -2.49
C LEU A 633 17.28 -37.99 -1.34
N LEU A 634 18.58 -37.86 -1.61
CA LEU A 634 19.63 -37.96 -0.59
C LEU A 634 19.52 -36.84 0.45
N TYR A 635 19.15 -35.63 0.04
CA TYR A 635 18.88 -34.53 0.96
C TYR A 635 17.76 -34.86 1.96
N GLU A 636 16.74 -35.62 1.56
CA GLU A 636 15.67 -36.07 2.48
C GLU A 636 16.08 -37.26 3.34
N GLN A 637 16.85 -38.20 2.80
CA GLN A 637 17.21 -39.45 3.48
C GLN A 637 18.34 -39.30 4.49
N VAL A 638 19.25 -38.36 4.26
CA VAL A 638 20.47 -38.22 5.04
C VAL A 638 20.29 -37.18 6.14
N HIS A 639 20.09 -37.67 7.36
CA HIS A 639 19.96 -36.84 8.56
C HIS A 639 21.22 -35.98 8.78
N GLY A 640 21.00 -34.71 9.12
CA GLY A 640 22.05 -33.73 9.39
C GLY A 640 22.48 -32.89 8.20
N ILE A 641 22.04 -33.22 6.97
CA ILE A 641 22.29 -32.35 5.82
C ILE A 641 21.44 -31.08 5.93
N GLN A 642 22.10 -29.93 5.91
CA GLN A 642 21.49 -28.62 6.04
C GLN A 642 21.15 -28.00 4.68
N GLY A 643 21.87 -28.37 3.61
CA GLY A 643 21.65 -27.84 2.28
C GLY A 643 22.56 -28.44 1.20
N LEU A 644 22.56 -27.81 0.03
CA LEU A 644 23.45 -28.15 -1.09
C LEU A 644 24.67 -27.23 -1.08
N SER A 645 25.85 -27.80 -1.30
CA SER A 645 27.08 -27.02 -1.46
C SER A 645 27.01 -26.09 -2.68
N VAL A 646 27.83 -25.03 -2.69
CA VAL A 646 28.02 -24.14 -3.85
C VAL A 646 28.35 -24.93 -5.12
N ARG A 647 29.21 -25.95 -5.00
CA ARG A 647 29.64 -26.79 -6.13
C ARG A 647 28.44 -27.52 -6.73
N THR A 648 27.60 -28.14 -5.90
CA THR A 648 26.35 -28.77 -6.32
C THR A 648 25.37 -27.76 -6.93
N LEU A 649 25.18 -26.59 -6.30
CA LEU A 649 24.27 -25.54 -6.79
C LEU A 649 24.67 -25.01 -8.17
N ARG A 650 25.96 -24.74 -8.38
CA ARG A 650 26.50 -24.31 -9.68
C ARG A 650 26.34 -25.40 -10.74
N ALA A 651 26.62 -26.66 -10.40
CA ALA A 651 26.43 -27.77 -11.31
C ALA A 651 24.95 -27.93 -11.70
N LEU A 652 24.00 -27.83 -10.75
CA LEU A 652 22.56 -27.85 -11.05
C LEU A 652 22.15 -26.69 -11.96
N TYR A 653 22.69 -25.50 -11.72
CA TYR A 653 22.45 -24.32 -12.55
C TYR A 653 22.96 -24.51 -13.98
N ASN A 654 24.09 -25.19 -14.17
CA ASN A 654 24.65 -25.51 -15.49
C ASN A 654 23.95 -26.69 -16.17
N ALA A 655 23.39 -27.63 -15.40
CA ALA A 655 22.66 -28.79 -15.90
C ALA A 655 21.24 -28.48 -16.45
N ARG A 656 20.80 -27.21 -16.43
CA ARG A 656 19.45 -26.82 -16.87
C ARG A 656 19.13 -27.19 -18.32
N GLU A 657 20.13 -27.22 -19.21
CA GLU A 657 19.93 -27.63 -20.61
C GLU A 657 19.75 -29.16 -20.76
N ILE A 658 20.28 -29.94 -19.81
CA ILE A 658 20.18 -31.40 -19.76
C ILE A 658 18.76 -31.83 -19.36
N MET A 659 18.08 -31.04 -18.53
CA MET A 659 16.70 -31.27 -18.05
C MET A 659 15.62 -31.04 -19.14
N ASN A 660 15.82 -31.65 -20.30
CA ASN A 660 14.98 -31.56 -21.48
C ASN A 660 13.82 -32.58 -21.44
N ARG A 661 13.20 -32.86 -22.59
CA ARG A 661 12.06 -33.80 -22.68
C ARG A 661 12.47 -35.25 -22.42
N ASN A 662 13.67 -35.65 -22.83
CA ASN A 662 14.15 -37.03 -22.67
C ASN A 662 14.43 -37.33 -21.21
N TRP A 663 15.12 -36.41 -20.51
CA TRP A 663 15.38 -36.52 -19.08
C TRP A 663 14.10 -36.71 -18.25
N ARG A 664 13.03 -35.96 -18.52
CA ARG A 664 11.73 -36.13 -17.86
C ARG A 664 11.00 -37.44 -18.17
N ARG A 665 11.27 -38.03 -19.32
CA ARG A 665 10.64 -39.28 -19.76
C ARG A 665 11.37 -40.51 -19.27
N ASP A 666 12.60 -40.33 -18.80
CA ASP A 666 13.42 -41.38 -18.24
C ASP A 666 12.67 -42.07 -17.07
N PRO A 667 12.46 -43.40 -17.14
CA PRO A 667 11.82 -44.16 -16.07
C PRO A 667 12.51 -44.00 -14.71
N GLN A 668 13.83 -43.85 -14.68
CA GLN A 668 14.59 -43.67 -13.44
C GLN A 668 14.27 -42.32 -12.78
N ASN A 669 14.18 -41.25 -13.56
CA ASN A 669 13.79 -39.93 -13.03
C ASN A 669 12.34 -39.90 -12.54
N ARG A 670 11.44 -40.62 -13.21
CA ARG A 670 10.06 -40.81 -12.75
C ARG A 670 9.99 -41.55 -11.42
N ARG A 671 10.78 -42.62 -11.29
CA ARG A 671 10.92 -43.34 -10.02
C ARG A 671 11.47 -42.43 -8.92
N LEU A 672 12.61 -41.77 -9.14
CA LEU A 672 13.24 -40.89 -8.15
C LEU A 672 12.31 -39.78 -7.67
N PHE A 673 11.56 -39.13 -8.58
CA PHE A 673 10.59 -38.11 -8.18
C PHE A 673 9.46 -38.68 -7.32
N MET A 674 8.97 -39.88 -7.63
CA MET A 674 7.98 -40.55 -6.79
C MET A 674 8.55 -40.97 -5.43
N GLU A 675 9.82 -41.36 -5.34
CA GLU A 675 10.49 -41.65 -4.07
C GLU A 675 10.62 -40.39 -3.20
N ILE A 676 10.91 -39.22 -3.80
CA ILE A 676 10.92 -37.92 -3.10
C ILE A 676 9.56 -37.66 -2.46
N LEU A 677 8.47 -37.78 -3.23
CA LEU A 677 7.11 -37.55 -2.69
C LEU A 677 6.68 -38.58 -1.64
N LYS A 678 7.36 -39.73 -1.56
CA LYS A 678 7.06 -40.82 -0.62
C LYS A 678 7.94 -40.79 0.64
N GLN A 679 8.91 -39.89 0.74
CA GLN A 679 9.75 -39.81 1.93
C GLN A 679 8.90 -39.49 3.18
N PRO A 680 9.25 -40.05 4.35
CA PRO A 680 8.51 -39.78 5.59
C PRO A 680 8.72 -38.35 6.08
N GLU A 681 9.84 -37.71 5.71
CA GLU A 681 10.28 -36.39 6.15
C GLU A 681 10.96 -35.63 4.99
N GLY A 682 11.27 -34.35 5.18
CA GLY A 682 12.06 -33.57 4.21
C GLY A 682 11.32 -33.02 2.97
N ILE A 683 10.15 -33.58 2.60
CA ILE A 683 9.39 -33.24 1.37
C ILE A 683 9.23 -31.74 1.11
N THR A 684 8.81 -30.97 2.12
CA THR A 684 8.60 -29.52 1.96
C THR A 684 9.91 -28.80 1.62
N HIS A 685 11.02 -29.20 2.26
CA HIS A 685 12.33 -28.60 2.05
C HIS A 685 12.88 -28.99 0.67
N ALA A 686 12.77 -30.27 0.29
CA ALA A 686 13.19 -30.74 -1.02
C ALA A 686 12.43 -30.05 -2.16
N LEU A 687 11.09 -30.00 -2.12
CA LEU A 687 10.30 -29.33 -3.15
C LEU A 687 10.56 -27.82 -3.21
N ARG A 688 10.78 -27.16 -2.06
CA ARG A 688 11.19 -25.75 -2.02
C ARG A 688 12.55 -25.54 -2.69
N LEU A 689 13.54 -26.38 -2.37
CA LEU A 689 14.88 -26.33 -2.95
C LEU A 689 14.87 -26.67 -4.44
N MET A 690 14.05 -27.63 -4.87
CA MET A 690 13.82 -27.94 -6.28
C MET A 690 13.15 -26.78 -7.02
N ASN A 691 12.20 -26.06 -6.39
CA ASN A 691 11.64 -24.86 -6.98
C ASN A 691 12.70 -23.76 -7.07
N GLN A 692 13.43 -23.50 -5.98
CA GLN A 692 14.51 -22.50 -5.92
C GLN A 692 15.53 -22.75 -7.01
N THR A 693 16.09 -23.96 -7.14
CA THR A 693 17.06 -24.37 -8.19
C THR A 693 16.45 -24.53 -9.60
N SER A 694 15.13 -24.35 -9.74
CA SER A 694 14.34 -24.56 -10.97
C SER A 694 14.23 -26.01 -11.47
N VAL A 695 14.77 -26.99 -10.73
CA VAL A 695 14.61 -28.42 -11.04
C VAL A 695 13.14 -28.83 -11.07
N LEU A 696 12.32 -28.35 -10.12
CA LEU A 696 10.88 -28.68 -10.08
C LEU A 696 10.15 -28.20 -11.35
N GLY A 697 10.42 -26.98 -11.80
CA GLY A 697 9.85 -26.44 -13.04
C GLY A 697 10.42 -27.10 -14.30
N CYS A 698 11.68 -27.52 -14.28
CA CYS A 698 12.26 -28.29 -15.38
C CYS A 698 11.66 -29.70 -15.47
N TYR A 699 11.28 -30.30 -14.35
CA TYR A 699 10.63 -31.61 -14.28
C TYR A 699 9.12 -31.55 -14.58
N LEU A 700 8.38 -30.68 -13.88
CA LEU A 700 6.95 -30.44 -14.07
C LEU A 700 6.74 -29.14 -14.87
N LEU A 701 6.58 -29.26 -16.19
CA LEU A 701 6.34 -28.07 -17.04
C LEU A 701 5.06 -27.31 -16.69
N ASN A 702 4.05 -28.01 -16.19
CA ASN A 702 2.82 -27.39 -15.74
C ASN A 702 3.09 -26.46 -14.55
N PHE A 703 3.94 -26.90 -13.61
CA PHE A 703 4.46 -26.08 -12.52
C PHE A 703 5.30 -24.91 -13.02
N ARG A 704 6.20 -25.13 -13.99
CA ARG A 704 7.00 -24.04 -14.58
C ARG A 704 6.17 -22.87 -15.11
N ARG A 705 4.97 -23.15 -15.64
CA ARG A 705 4.10 -22.11 -16.21
C ARG A 705 3.54 -21.17 -15.14
N ILE A 706 3.32 -21.70 -13.93
CA ILE A 706 2.76 -20.96 -12.79
C ILE A 706 3.83 -20.36 -11.87
N VAL A 707 5.12 -20.63 -12.08
CA VAL A 707 6.21 -19.99 -11.31
C VAL A 707 6.18 -18.47 -11.52
N GLY A 708 5.97 -17.74 -10.43
CA GLY A 708 5.80 -16.28 -10.46
C GLY A 708 4.48 -15.83 -11.07
N GLN A 709 3.49 -16.73 -11.20
CA GLN A 709 2.16 -16.39 -11.66
C GLN A 709 1.37 -15.83 -10.48
N MET A 710 1.14 -14.53 -10.53
CA MET A 710 0.24 -13.84 -9.61
C MET A 710 -1.22 -14.11 -10.00
N GLN A 711 -2.09 -14.22 -9.00
CA GLN A 711 -3.53 -14.05 -9.15
C GLN A 711 -3.88 -12.66 -8.67
N HIS A 712 -4.48 -11.86 -9.53
CA HIS A 712 -4.80 -10.47 -9.20
C HIS A 712 -6.17 -10.41 -8.49
N ASP A 713 -6.24 -10.93 -7.26
CA ASP A 713 -7.45 -11.03 -6.43
C ASP A 713 -7.22 -10.65 -4.96
N LEU A 714 -8.30 -10.64 -4.17
CA LEU A 714 -8.35 -10.14 -2.78
C LEU A 714 -7.91 -11.17 -1.71
N TYR A 715 -7.64 -12.42 -2.08
CA TYR A 715 -7.51 -13.52 -1.10
C TYR A 715 -6.12 -14.12 -1.06
N HIS A 716 -5.41 -14.14 -2.19
CA HIS A 716 -4.07 -14.69 -2.25
C HIS A 716 -3.05 -13.64 -1.81
N VAL A 717 -2.15 -14.02 -0.92
CA VAL A 717 -0.96 -13.20 -0.61
C VAL A 717 0.29 -13.69 -1.34
N TYR A 718 0.22 -14.84 -2.03
CA TYR A 718 1.34 -15.45 -2.75
C TYR A 718 1.04 -15.73 -4.23
N THR A 719 2.10 -15.90 -5.02
CA THR A 719 1.99 -16.48 -6.37
C THR A 719 1.50 -17.93 -6.31
N VAL A 720 0.92 -18.43 -7.41
CA VAL A 720 0.30 -19.78 -7.47
C VAL A 720 1.30 -20.88 -7.09
N ASP A 721 2.55 -20.81 -7.55
CA ASP A 721 3.58 -21.80 -7.22
C ASP A 721 3.93 -21.81 -5.73
N GLN A 722 4.03 -20.63 -5.12
CA GLN A 722 4.29 -20.50 -3.70
C GLN A 722 3.09 -20.96 -2.88
N HIS A 723 1.87 -20.63 -3.31
CA HIS A 723 0.63 -21.11 -2.68
C HIS A 723 0.60 -22.64 -2.65
N ILE A 724 0.87 -23.33 -3.76
CA ILE A 724 0.95 -24.81 -3.81
C ILE A 724 1.98 -25.36 -2.82
N LEU A 725 3.16 -24.74 -2.70
CA LEU A 725 4.18 -25.13 -1.71
C LEU A 725 3.72 -24.88 -0.27
N MET A 726 2.88 -23.88 -0.03
CA MET A 726 2.28 -23.61 1.28
C MET A 726 1.20 -24.64 1.64
N VAL A 727 0.38 -25.07 0.66
CA VAL A 727 -0.58 -26.17 0.84
C VAL A 727 0.14 -27.46 1.20
N LEU A 728 1.22 -27.80 0.47
CA LEU A 728 2.08 -28.94 0.78
C LEU A 728 2.69 -28.84 2.18
N ARG A 729 3.18 -27.66 2.57
CA ARG A 729 3.69 -27.41 3.92
C ARG A 729 2.63 -27.68 4.99
N ASN A 730 1.40 -27.21 4.78
CA ASN A 730 0.31 -27.41 5.74
C ASN A 730 -0.08 -28.90 5.85
N LEU A 731 -0.21 -29.62 4.73
CA LEU A 731 -0.42 -31.08 4.74
C LEU A 731 0.68 -31.80 5.51
N ARG A 732 1.94 -31.40 5.32
CA ARG A 732 3.08 -31.97 6.05
C ARG A 732 3.06 -31.65 7.54
N ARG A 733 2.59 -30.47 7.96
CA ARG A 733 2.43 -30.15 9.39
C ARG A 733 1.42 -31.06 10.07
N PHE A 734 0.37 -31.51 9.38
CA PHE A 734 -0.58 -32.46 9.96
C PHE A 734 0.08 -33.79 10.36
N ALA A 735 1.15 -34.19 9.65
CA ALA A 735 1.90 -35.40 9.92
C ALA A 735 2.92 -35.28 11.07
N ILE A 736 3.21 -34.07 11.56
CA ILE A 736 4.30 -33.79 12.50
C ILE A 736 3.70 -33.57 13.91
N ALA A 737 4.14 -34.38 14.88
CA ALA A 737 3.56 -34.39 16.23
C ALA A 737 3.72 -33.04 16.96
N GLU A 738 4.84 -32.35 16.76
CA GLU A 738 5.15 -31.04 17.33
C GLU A 738 4.14 -29.96 16.89
N HIS A 739 3.53 -30.13 15.71
CA HIS A 739 2.52 -29.21 15.17
C HIS A 739 1.09 -29.68 15.41
N ALA A 740 0.87 -30.82 16.09
CA ALA A 740 -0.46 -31.37 16.30
C ALA A 740 -1.38 -30.45 17.12
N HIS A 741 -0.81 -29.63 18.02
CA HIS A 741 -1.56 -28.64 18.79
C HIS A 741 -2.20 -27.55 17.91
N GLU A 742 -1.68 -27.32 16.69
CA GLU A 742 -2.23 -26.34 15.77
C GLU A 742 -3.52 -26.86 15.10
N TYR A 743 -3.60 -28.15 14.77
CA TYR A 743 -4.75 -28.80 14.12
C TYR A 743 -4.97 -30.23 14.63
N PRO A 744 -5.46 -30.42 15.87
CA PRO A 744 -5.55 -31.74 16.48
C PRO A 744 -6.34 -32.74 15.64
N PHE A 745 -7.48 -32.30 15.09
CA PHE A 745 -8.33 -33.16 14.27
C PHE A 745 -7.70 -33.52 12.93
N CYS A 746 -7.07 -32.58 12.22
CA CYS A 746 -6.35 -32.87 10.99
C CYS A 746 -5.18 -33.83 11.23
N SER A 747 -4.43 -33.65 12.33
CA SER A 747 -3.33 -34.55 12.69
C SER A 747 -3.83 -35.97 13.01
N GLN A 748 -4.94 -36.10 13.72
CA GLN A 748 -5.57 -37.40 13.98
C GLN A 748 -6.00 -38.10 12.69
N LEU A 749 -6.67 -37.37 11.78
CA LEU A 749 -7.11 -37.93 10.50
C LEU A 749 -5.93 -38.31 9.60
N PHE A 750 -4.91 -37.45 9.55
CA PHE A 750 -3.72 -37.69 8.73
C PHE A 750 -2.91 -38.90 9.22
N ALA A 751 -2.78 -39.09 10.53
CA ALA A 751 -2.08 -40.24 11.12
C ALA A 751 -2.71 -41.58 10.72
N ASN A 752 -4.03 -41.61 10.48
CA ASN A 752 -4.77 -42.79 10.05
C ASN A 752 -4.95 -42.88 8.51
N PHE A 753 -4.44 -41.92 7.75
CA PHE A 753 -4.63 -41.87 6.30
C PHE A 753 -3.59 -42.70 5.55
N GLU A 754 -4.01 -43.77 4.90
CA GLU A 754 -3.13 -44.61 4.11
C GLU A 754 -2.56 -43.87 2.87
N ARG A 755 -1.27 -44.11 2.58
CA ARG A 755 -0.55 -43.54 1.44
C ARG A 755 -0.67 -42.00 1.33
N PRO A 756 -0.16 -41.23 2.32
CA PRO A 756 -0.28 -39.78 2.32
C PRO A 756 0.29 -39.06 1.09
N TRP A 757 1.22 -39.69 0.37
CA TRP A 757 1.81 -39.15 -0.86
C TRP A 757 0.77 -38.85 -1.96
N VAL A 758 -0.41 -39.50 -1.93
CA VAL A 758 -1.54 -39.18 -2.81
C VAL A 758 -2.03 -37.74 -2.60
N LEU A 759 -2.09 -37.28 -1.34
CA LEU A 759 -2.48 -35.90 -1.01
C LEU A 759 -1.44 -34.90 -1.52
N TYR A 760 -0.15 -35.25 -1.50
CA TYR A 760 0.90 -34.36 -2.01
C TYR A 760 0.82 -34.20 -3.53
N ILE A 761 0.48 -35.26 -4.27
CA ILE A 761 0.22 -35.16 -5.71
C ILE A 761 -1.02 -34.28 -5.95
N ALA A 762 -2.12 -34.52 -5.22
CA ALA A 762 -3.31 -33.68 -5.37
C ALA A 762 -3.01 -32.20 -5.08
N ALA A 763 -2.25 -31.91 -4.01
CA ALA A 763 -1.82 -30.56 -3.68
C ALA A 763 -0.93 -29.93 -4.77
N LEU A 764 -0.02 -30.68 -5.39
CA LEU A 764 0.77 -30.18 -6.53
C LEU A 764 -0.10 -29.79 -7.74
N PHE A 765 -1.25 -30.43 -7.92
CA PHE A 765 -2.07 -30.29 -9.13
C PHE A 765 -3.36 -29.47 -8.96
N HIS A 766 -3.85 -29.25 -7.73
CA HIS A 766 -5.16 -28.61 -7.50
C HIS A 766 -5.33 -27.28 -8.23
N ASP A 767 -4.27 -26.46 -8.24
CA ASP A 767 -4.23 -25.13 -8.83
C ASP A 767 -3.28 -24.97 -10.04
N ILE A 768 -2.69 -26.07 -10.50
CA ILE A 768 -1.60 -26.06 -11.50
C ILE A 768 -1.99 -25.49 -12.87
N ALA A 769 -3.30 -25.40 -13.12
CA ALA A 769 -3.88 -24.92 -14.36
C ALA A 769 -4.34 -23.46 -14.31
N LYS A 770 -4.16 -22.75 -13.19
CA LYS A 770 -4.47 -21.32 -13.09
C LYS A 770 -3.72 -20.50 -14.15
N GLY A 771 -4.41 -19.49 -14.71
CA GLY A 771 -3.89 -18.63 -15.78
C GLY A 771 -3.94 -19.23 -17.20
N ARG A 772 -4.56 -20.39 -17.41
CA ARG A 772 -4.72 -21.01 -18.75
C ARG A 772 -6.03 -20.68 -19.47
N GLY A 773 -6.97 -20.02 -18.79
CA GLY A 773 -8.34 -19.79 -19.28
C GLY A 773 -9.23 -21.02 -19.14
N GLY A 774 -10.53 -20.82 -18.89
CA GLY A 774 -11.47 -21.89 -18.57
C GLY A 774 -11.44 -22.34 -17.11
N ASP A 775 -12.09 -23.47 -16.82
CA ASP A 775 -12.17 -24.07 -15.48
C ASP A 775 -10.84 -24.76 -15.13
N HIS A 776 -10.11 -24.16 -14.18
CA HIS A 776 -8.78 -24.63 -13.79
C HIS A 776 -8.83 -25.99 -13.10
N SER A 777 -9.89 -26.32 -12.35
CA SER A 777 -10.04 -27.61 -11.70
C SER A 777 -10.09 -28.73 -12.74
N LYS A 778 -10.90 -28.57 -13.79
CA LYS A 778 -10.99 -29.55 -14.89
C LYS A 778 -9.69 -29.72 -15.67
N LEU A 779 -9.01 -28.61 -15.97
CA LEU A 779 -7.73 -28.64 -16.66
C LEU A 779 -6.63 -29.28 -15.79
N GLY A 780 -6.63 -28.98 -14.49
CA GLY A 780 -5.76 -29.60 -13.48
C GLY A 780 -6.00 -31.11 -13.38
N THR A 781 -7.25 -31.55 -13.41
CA THR A 781 -7.62 -32.98 -13.38
C THR A 781 -7.02 -33.74 -14.56
N ALA A 782 -7.08 -33.17 -15.77
CA ALA A 782 -6.48 -33.77 -16.95
C ALA A 782 -4.95 -33.89 -16.83
N ASP A 783 -4.29 -32.84 -16.30
CA ASP A 783 -2.86 -32.82 -16.03
C ASP A 783 -2.45 -33.86 -14.97
N ALA A 784 -3.21 -33.96 -13.89
CA ALA A 784 -2.96 -34.89 -12.80
C ALA A 784 -3.12 -36.35 -13.25
N ARG A 785 -4.21 -36.67 -13.97
CA ARG A 785 -4.40 -38.02 -14.55
C ARG A 785 -3.26 -38.42 -15.46
N ARG A 786 -2.77 -37.47 -16.27
CA ARG A 786 -1.63 -37.71 -17.15
C ARG A 786 -0.36 -37.96 -16.35
N PHE A 787 -0.10 -37.15 -15.32
CA PHE A 787 1.04 -37.36 -14.42
C PHE A 787 0.99 -38.74 -13.78
N CYS A 788 -0.11 -39.11 -13.14
CA CYS A 788 -0.27 -40.41 -12.48
C CYS A 788 0.01 -41.59 -13.43
N ARG A 789 -0.54 -41.57 -14.66
CA ARG A 789 -0.26 -42.59 -15.67
C ARG A 789 1.21 -42.65 -16.08
N GLU A 790 1.84 -41.48 -16.27
CA GLU A 790 3.25 -41.43 -16.67
C GLU A 790 4.20 -41.93 -15.56
N HIS A 791 3.77 -41.92 -14.29
CA HIS A 791 4.55 -42.31 -13.11
C HIS A 791 4.13 -43.65 -12.50
N SER A 792 3.34 -44.44 -13.22
CA SER A 792 2.88 -45.77 -12.78
C SER A 792 2.15 -45.75 -11.44
N VAL A 793 1.39 -44.69 -11.16
CA VAL A 793 0.43 -44.66 -10.04
C VAL A 793 -0.73 -45.56 -10.41
N ASP A 794 -1.20 -46.39 -9.47
CA ASP A 794 -2.30 -47.33 -9.72
C ASP A 794 -3.62 -46.61 -10.02
N ALA A 795 -4.59 -47.35 -10.56
CA ALA A 795 -5.85 -46.79 -11.03
C ALA A 795 -6.70 -46.18 -9.90
N GLN A 796 -6.68 -46.76 -8.71
CA GLN A 796 -7.47 -46.30 -7.57
C GLN A 796 -6.92 -44.98 -7.03
N ASP A 797 -5.60 -44.91 -6.80
CA ASP A 797 -4.94 -43.69 -6.35
C ASP A 797 -4.98 -42.60 -7.43
N THR A 798 -4.89 -42.96 -8.72
CA THR A 798 -5.09 -42.02 -9.85
C THR A 798 -6.49 -41.42 -9.84
N ALA A 799 -7.52 -42.23 -9.60
CA ALA A 799 -8.90 -41.75 -9.54
C ALA A 799 -9.10 -40.78 -8.37
N LEU A 800 -8.51 -41.10 -7.20
CA LEU A 800 -8.57 -40.24 -6.03
C LEU A 800 -7.86 -38.89 -6.27
N VAL A 801 -6.62 -38.88 -6.78
CA VAL A 801 -5.92 -37.63 -7.13
C VAL A 801 -6.74 -36.78 -8.08
N ALA A 802 -7.24 -37.38 -9.16
CA ALA A 802 -8.01 -36.68 -10.18
C ALA A 802 -9.30 -36.06 -9.61
N TRP A 803 -9.99 -36.81 -8.75
CA TRP A 803 -11.21 -36.37 -8.09
C TRP A 803 -10.94 -35.24 -7.09
N LEU A 804 -9.86 -35.34 -6.29
CA LEU A 804 -9.45 -34.28 -5.36
C LEU A 804 -9.14 -32.98 -6.09
N VAL A 805 -8.40 -33.03 -7.20
CA VAL A 805 -8.08 -31.85 -8.02
C VAL A 805 -9.36 -31.23 -8.61
N GLU A 806 -10.30 -32.06 -9.06
CA GLU A 806 -11.58 -31.58 -9.61
C GLU A 806 -12.46 -30.90 -8.54
N HIS A 807 -12.51 -31.48 -7.35
CA HIS A 807 -13.44 -31.12 -6.29
C HIS A 807 -12.84 -30.30 -5.14
N HIS A 808 -11.58 -29.85 -5.23
CA HIS A 808 -10.88 -29.18 -4.11
C HIS A 808 -11.64 -27.97 -3.51
N LEU A 809 -12.45 -27.26 -4.31
CA LEU A 809 -13.26 -26.13 -3.81
C LEU A 809 -14.63 -26.56 -3.23
N THR A 810 -15.06 -27.80 -3.46
CA THR A 810 -16.44 -28.24 -3.23
C THR A 810 -16.79 -28.24 -1.75
N MET A 811 -15.91 -28.77 -0.88
CA MET A 811 -16.20 -28.84 0.56
C MET A 811 -16.34 -27.45 1.18
N SER A 812 -15.44 -26.52 0.82
CA SER A 812 -15.51 -25.13 1.24
C SER A 812 -16.82 -24.47 0.79
N GLN A 813 -17.23 -24.69 -0.46
CA GLN A 813 -18.48 -24.17 -1.00
C GLN A 813 -19.71 -24.74 -0.27
N VAL A 814 -19.75 -26.05 0.02
CA VAL A 814 -20.87 -26.67 0.72
C VAL A 814 -20.95 -26.17 2.16
N ALA A 815 -19.83 -26.19 2.89
CA ALA A 815 -19.80 -25.79 4.30
C ALA A 815 -20.17 -24.32 4.51
N GLN A 816 -19.79 -23.43 3.58
CA GLN A 816 -19.99 -21.99 3.72
C GLN A 816 -21.29 -21.48 3.06
N LYS A 817 -21.76 -22.10 1.98
CA LYS A 817 -22.87 -21.56 1.16
C LYS A 817 -24.17 -22.36 1.24
N GLN A 818 -24.18 -23.53 1.89
CA GLN A 818 -25.38 -24.36 2.03
C GLN A 818 -25.74 -24.59 3.50
N ASP A 819 -27.01 -24.91 3.76
CA ASP A 819 -27.45 -25.28 5.10
C ASP A 819 -27.03 -26.73 5.39
N THR A 820 -25.99 -26.89 6.21
CA THR A 820 -25.46 -28.19 6.63
C THR A 820 -26.38 -28.94 7.62
N SER A 821 -27.46 -28.30 8.10
CA SER A 821 -28.49 -28.98 8.90
C SER A 821 -29.55 -29.69 8.04
N ASP A 822 -29.62 -29.38 6.74
CA ASP A 822 -30.53 -30.02 5.80
C ASP A 822 -30.03 -31.45 5.44
N PRO A 823 -30.81 -32.51 5.76
CA PRO A 823 -30.45 -33.88 5.40
C PRO A 823 -30.27 -34.12 3.90
N ASP A 824 -30.93 -33.35 3.02
CA ASP A 824 -30.77 -33.48 1.58
C ASP A 824 -29.43 -32.92 1.10
N VAL A 825 -28.97 -31.80 1.67
CA VAL A 825 -27.60 -31.27 1.44
C VAL A 825 -26.56 -32.31 1.83
N ILE A 826 -26.68 -32.88 3.02
CA ILE A 826 -25.77 -33.91 3.52
C ILE A 826 -25.83 -35.18 2.66
N ARG A 827 -27.02 -35.65 2.27
CA ARG A 827 -27.15 -36.82 1.39
C ARG A 827 -26.51 -36.60 0.02
N ARG A 828 -26.68 -35.42 -0.58
CA ARG A 828 -26.02 -35.07 -1.85
C ARG A 828 -24.50 -35.04 -1.71
N PHE A 829 -23.99 -34.43 -0.64
CA PHE A 829 -22.55 -34.36 -0.39
C PHE A 829 -21.95 -35.74 -0.07
N ALA A 830 -22.61 -36.55 0.76
CA ALA A 830 -22.25 -37.94 1.03
C ALA A 830 -22.20 -38.78 -0.26
N GLY A 831 -23.20 -38.62 -1.14
CA GLY A 831 -23.21 -39.27 -2.46
C GLY A 831 -22.08 -38.82 -3.39
N LEU A 832 -21.62 -37.58 -3.25
CA LEU A 832 -20.49 -37.05 -4.00
C LEU A 832 -19.15 -37.63 -3.52
N VAL A 833 -18.90 -37.65 -2.20
CA VAL A 833 -17.65 -38.16 -1.61
C VAL A 833 -17.61 -39.69 -1.53
N ARG A 834 -18.75 -40.38 -1.55
CA ARG A 834 -18.92 -41.84 -1.63
C ARG A 834 -18.40 -42.67 -0.46
N ASP A 835 -17.19 -42.42 0.04
CA ASP A 835 -16.53 -43.18 1.09
C ASP A 835 -15.71 -42.29 2.03
N GLU A 836 -15.33 -42.86 3.19
CA GLU A 836 -14.59 -42.15 4.24
C GLU A 836 -13.19 -41.71 3.80
N ARG A 837 -12.56 -42.46 2.88
CA ARG A 837 -11.22 -42.15 2.37
C ARG A 837 -11.25 -40.87 1.53
N GLN A 838 -12.22 -40.73 0.62
CA GLN A 838 -12.44 -39.52 -0.17
C GLN A 838 -12.83 -38.33 0.70
N LEU A 839 -13.73 -38.54 1.67
CA LEU A 839 -14.13 -37.49 2.62
C LEU A 839 -12.93 -36.96 3.42
N THR A 840 -12.11 -37.86 3.96
CA THR A 840 -10.90 -37.50 4.73
C THR A 840 -9.87 -36.80 3.87
N ALA A 841 -9.63 -37.30 2.65
CA ALA A 841 -8.70 -36.68 1.72
C ALA A 841 -9.14 -35.26 1.31
N LEU A 842 -10.43 -35.07 1.01
CA LEU A 842 -10.98 -33.76 0.64
C LEU A 842 -10.91 -32.79 1.82
N TYR A 843 -11.23 -33.23 3.04
CA TYR A 843 -11.13 -32.41 4.24
C TYR A 843 -9.70 -31.92 4.48
N LEU A 844 -8.72 -32.83 4.50
CA LEU A 844 -7.31 -32.49 4.71
C LEU A 844 -6.79 -31.52 3.64
N LEU A 845 -7.12 -31.75 2.37
CA LEU A 845 -6.72 -30.85 1.28
C LEU A 845 -7.40 -29.48 1.41
N THR A 846 -8.70 -29.43 1.71
CA THR A 846 -9.47 -28.18 1.86
C THR A 846 -8.92 -27.32 3.01
N VAL A 847 -8.64 -27.92 4.16
CA VAL A 847 -8.05 -27.20 5.30
C VAL A 847 -6.66 -26.69 4.95
N ALA A 848 -5.82 -27.52 4.31
CA ALA A 848 -4.48 -27.10 3.90
C ALA A 848 -4.49 -25.96 2.87
N ASP A 849 -5.43 -26.00 1.92
CA ASP A 849 -5.64 -25.02 0.86
C ASP A 849 -6.07 -23.66 1.43
N ILE A 850 -7.17 -23.61 2.18
CA ILE A 850 -7.68 -22.36 2.77
C ILE A 850 -6.59 -21.70 3.64
N ARG A 851 -5.85 -22.48 4.43
CA ARG A 851 -4.72 -21.98 5.23
C ARG A 851 -3.51 -21.55 4.41
N GLY A 852 -3.36 -22.09 3.20
CA GLY A 852 -2.31 -21.74 2.25
C GLY A 852 -2.58 -20.45 1.45
N THR A 853 -3.80 -19.92 1.48
CA THR A 853 -4.18 -18.68 0.75
C THR A 853 -3.70 -17.41 1.45
N SER A 854 -4.07 -17.23 2.73
CA SER A 854 -3.70 -16.08 3.56
C SER A 854 -4.02 -16.36 5.05
N PRO A 855 -3.21 -15.84 6.00
CA PRO A 855 -3.52 -15.93 7.43
C PRO A 855 -4.88 -15.32 7.81
N LYS A 856 -5.37 -14.32 7.06
CA LYS A 856 -6.64 -13.63 7.33
C LYS A 856 -7.88 -14.43 6.93
N VAL A 857 -7.72 -15.44 6.06
CA VAL A 857 -8.87 -16.18 5.51
C VAL A 857 -9.33 -17.27 6.47
N TRP A 858 -8.40 -17.89 7.21
CA TRP A 858 -8.69 -18.96 8.16
C TRP A 858 -9.00 -18.41 9.56
N ASN A 859 -10.10 -18.87 10.16
CA ASN A 859 -10.46 -18.59 11.55
C ASN A 859 -11.11 -19.83 12.20
N ALA A 860 -11.25 -19.84 13.53
CA ALA A 860 -11.79 -21.00 14.26
C ALA A 860 -13.21 -21.38 13.78
N TRP A 861 -14.02 -20.38 13.41
CA TRP A 861 -15.37 -20.58 12.88
C TRP A 861 -15.41 -21.38 11.58
N LYS A 862 -14.59 -21.02 10.59
CA LYS A 862 -14.48 -21.77 9.32
C LYS A 862 -13.96 -23.18 9.55
N GLY A 863 -13.04 -23.35 10.50
CA GLY A 863 -12.58 -24.67 10.94
C GLY A 863 -13.74 -25.54 11.44
N LYS A 864 -14.58 -24.98 12.31
CA LYS A 864 -15.77 -25.65 12.83
C LYS A 864 -16.75 -26.05 11.73
N LEU A 865 -17.10 -25.12 10.82
CA LEU A 865 -18.02 -25.41 9.71
C LEU A 865 -17.58 -26.61 8.85
N LEU A 866 -16.27 -26.70 8.57
CA LEU A 866 -15.70 -27.82 7.81
C LEU A 866 -15.71 -29.11 8.62
N GLU A 867 -15.38 -29.04 9.91
CA GLU A 867 -15.39 -30.20 10.81
C GLU A 867 -16.79 -30.76 11.03
N ASP A 868 -17.80 -29.90 11.24
CA ASP A 868 -19.19 -30.30 11.41
C ASP A 868 -19.71 -31.01 10.14
N LEU A 869 -19.43 -30.44 8.95
CA LEU A 869 -19.76 -31.09 7.69
C LEU A 869 -19.07 -32.45 7.55
N TYR A 870 -17.81 -32.56 7.94
CA TYR A 870 -17.08 -33.84 7.94
C TYR A 870 -17.78 -34.87 8.82
N ARG A 871 -18.03 -34.55 10.10
CA ARG A 871 -18.59 -35.48 11.09
C ARG A 871 -19.98 -35.96 10.69
N VAL A 872 -20.85 -35.03 10.27
CA VAL A 872 -22.22 -35.37 9.86
C VAL A 872 -22.20 -36.26 8.60
N THR A 873 -21.30 -35.97 7.64
CA THR A 873 -21.17 -36.80 6.43
C THR A 873 -20.61 -38.18 6.75
N GLN A 874 -19.62 -38.28 7.64
CA GLN A 874 -19.03 -39.56 8.07
C GLN A 874 -20.09 -40.48 8.70
N ASN A 875 -20.98 -39.94 9.52
CA ASN A 875 -22.09 -40.69 10.11
C ASN A 875 -23.02 -41.27 9.03
N VAL A 876 -23.37 -40.48 8.01
CA VAL A 876 -24.22 -40.94 6.89
C VAL A 876 -23.54 -42.02 6.07
N LEU A 877 -22.23 -41.91 5.83
CA LEU A 877 -21.44 -42.95 5.15
C LEU A 877 -21.36 -44.25 5.97
N GLY A 878 -21.35 -44.15 7.30
CA GLY A 878 -21.42 -45.29 8.23
C GLY A 878 -22.79 -46.00 8.28
N GLY A 879 -23.75 -45.60 7.45
CA GLY A 879 -25.08 -46.22 7.36
C GLY A 879 -26.14 -45.56 8.24
N ALA A 880 -25.81 -44.48 8.96
CA ALA A 880 -26.81 -43.70 9.67
C ALA A 880 -27.77 -43.09 8.63
N ARG A 881 -29.06 -43.41 8.73
CA ARG A 881 -30.08 -42.65 8.02
C ARG A 881 -30.24 -41.34 8.77
N PRO A 882 -30.01 -40.18 8.15
CA PRO A 882 -30.26 -38.90 8.81
C PRO A 882 -31.77 -38.79 9.05
N ASP A 883 -32.20 -39.22 10.23
CA ASP A 883 -33.56 -39.10 10.74
C ASP A 883 -33.62 -37.89 11.66
N GLN A 884 -34.31 -36.85 11.19
CA GLN A 884 -34.51 -35.61 11.93
C GLN A 884 -35.13 -35.87 13.32
N HIS A 885 -35.98 -36.89 13.48
CA HIS A 885 -36.60 -37.21 14.77
C HIS A 885 -35.65 -37.91 15.74
N ALA A 886 -34.75 -38.75 15.24
CA ALA A 886 -33.70 -39.36 16.05
C ALA A 886 -32.68 -38.31 16.50
N GLU A 887 -32.22 -37.46 15.58
CA GLU A 887 -31.28 -36.38 15.86
C GLU A 887 -31.86 -35.35 16.84
N LEU A 888 -33.12 -34.95 16.65
CA LEU A 888 -33.85 -34.08 17.59
C LEU A 888 -33.84 -34.67 19.00
N ARG A 889 -34.23 -35.94 19.16
CA ARG A 889 -34.27 -36.61 20.47
C ARG A 889 -32.89 -36.70 21.09
N ALA A 890 -31.87 -37.07 20.32
CA ALA A 890 -30.50 -37.17 20.80
C ALA A 890 -29.99 -35.80 21.31
N ARG A 891 -30.21 -34.72 20.55
CA ARG A 891 -29.83 -33.36 20.98
C ARG A 891 -30.57 -32.91 22.22
N GLN A 892 -31.86 -33.20 22.31
CA GLN A 892 -32.68 -32.90 23.49
C GLN A 892 -32.16 -33.64 24.73
N GLU A 893 -31.92 -34.95 24.64
CA GLU A 893 -31.41 -35.75 25.76
C GLU A 893 -30.01 -35.30 26.21
N GLN A 894 -29.11 -35.02 25.26
CA GLN A 894 -27.77 -34.53 25.56
C GLN A 894 -27.80 -33.12 26.17
N ALA A 895 -28.69 -32.23 25.71
CA ALA A 895 -28.84 -30.90 26.28
C ALA A 895 -29.40 -30.96 27.70
N LEU A 896 -30.33 -31.88 27.97
CA LEU A 896 -30.82 -32.17 29.32
C LEU A 896 -29.70 -32.69 30.22
N ALA A 897 -28.84 -33.57 29.72
CA ALA A 897 -27.68 -34.04 30.48
C ALA A 897 -26.76 -32.88 30.88
N GLN A 898 -26.49 -31.92 29.99
CA GLN A 898 -25.71 -30.73 30.33
C GLN A 898 -26.42 -29.78 31.31
N LEU A 899 -27.73 -29.60 31.16
CA LEU A 899 -28.54 -28.81 32.09
C LEU A 899 -28.50 -29.38 33.52
N ARG A 900 -28.53 -30.71 33.66
CA ARG A 900 -28.39 -31.40 34.95
C ARG A 900 -27.05 -31.13 35.62
N LEU A 901 -25.96 -31.15 34.86
CA LEU A 901 -24.62 -30.80 35.36
C LEU A 901 -24.55 -29.35 35.89
N GLN A 902 -25.46 -28.49 35.43
CA GLN A 902 -25.57 -27.08 35.83
C GLN A 902 -26.68 -26.84 36.87
N ALA A 903 -27.20 -27.92 37.50
CA ALA A 903 -28.24 -27.87 38.53
C ALA A 903 -29.55 -27.18 38.09
N VAL A 904 -29.89 -27.24 36.80
CA VAL A 904 -31.20 -26.77 36.30
C VAL A 904 -32.25 -27.85 36.55
N PRO A 905 -33.45 -27.53 37.08
CA PRO A 905 -34.48 -28.52 37.36
C PRO A 905 -34.92 -29.30 36.11
N ASP A 906 -35.13 -30.62 36.23
CA ASP A 906 -35.43 -31.52 35.11
C ASP A 906 -36.69 -31.14 34.31
N SER A 907 -37.64 -30.41 34.90
CA SER A 907 -38.86 -29.94 34.21
C SER A 907 -38.77 -28.50 33.66
N ALA A 908 -37.72 -27.76 33.99
CA ALA A 908 -37.62 -26.33 33.69
C ALA A 908 -37.62 -26.00 32.19
N HIS A 909 -37.10 -26.90 31.36
CA HIS A 909 -36.99 -26.71 29.91
C HIS A 909 -38.34 -26.76 29.18
N ARG A 910 -39.34 -27.48 29.73
CA ARG A 910 -40.58 -27.85 29.01
C ARG A 910 -41.32 -26.63 28.47
N VAL A 911 -41.52 -25.63 29.32
CA VAL A 911 -42.26 -24.41 28.98
C VAL A 911 -41.65 -23.67 27.79
N LEU A 912 -40.30 -23.66 27.70
CA LEU A 912 -39.60 -23.04 26.58
C LEU A 912 -39.62 -23.94 25.34
N TRP A 913 -39.28 -25.23 25.50
CA TRP A 913 -39.12 -26.16 24.38
C TRP A 913 -40.44 -26.45 23.65
N ASP A 914 -41.58 -26.41 24.33
CA ASP A 914 -42.91 -26.54 23.71
C ASP A 914 -43.21 -25.41 22.71
N GLN A 915 -42.54 -24.26 22.89
CA GLN A 915 -42.68 -23.09 22.04
C GLN A 915 -41.67 -23.03 20.89
N ILE A 916 -40.65 -23.88 20.92
CA ILE A 916 -39.57 -23.87 19.94
C ILE A 916 -39.84 -24.92 18.86
N ASP A 917 -39.49 -24.61 17.60
CA ASP A 917 -39.68 -25.53 16.49
C ASP A 917 -38.57 -26.59 16.40
N VAL A 918 -38.82 -27.66 15.63
CA VAL A 918 -37.83 -28.72 15.40
C VAL A 918 -36.57 -28.14 14.73
N GLY A 919 -36.74 -27.16 13.84
CA GLY A 919 -35.65 -26.51 13.12
C GLY A 919 -34.61 -25.88 14.04
N TYR A 920 -35.02 -25.25 15.14
CA TYR A 920 -34.09 -24.69 16.11
C TYR A 920 -33.12 -25.73 16.67
N PHE A 921 -33.61 -26.91 17.08
CA PHE A 921 -32.77 -27.94 17.69
C PHE A 921 -31.77 -28.51 16.68
N LEU A 922 -32.17 -28.65 15.41
CA LEU A 922 -31.30 -29.15 14.34
C LEU A 922 -30.23 -28.13 13.92
N ARG A 923 -30.46 -26.83 14.14
CA ARG A 923 -29.50 -25.76 13.80
C ARG A 923 -28.55 -25.38 14.94
N HIS A 924 -28.81 -25.80 16.19
CA HIS A 924 -27.99 -25.44 17.36
C HIS A 924 -27.29 -26.63 17.98
N ASP A 925 -26.07 -26.40 18.46
CA ASP A 925 -25.32 -27.42 19.17
C ASP A 925 -25.89 -27.64 20.57
N VAL A 926 -25.64 -28.83 21.12
CA VAL A 926 -26.09 -29.22 22.46
C VAL A 926 -25.71 -28.17 23.52
N ALA A 927 -24.47 -27.65 23.46
CA ALA A 927 -23.98 -26.63 24.39
C ALA A 927 -24.67 -25.27 24.24
N ASP A 928 -25.12 -24.93 23.03
CA ASP A 928 -25.91 -23.73 22.79
C ASP A 928 -27.34 -23.92 23.30
N ILE A 929 -27.97 -25.06 23.00
CA ILE A 929 -29.32 -25.40 23.47
C ILE A 929 -29.38 -25.38 25.00
N ALA A 930 -28.42 -26.02 25.67
CA ALA A 930 -28.34 -26.05 27.13
C ALA A 930 -28.12 -24.65 27.71
N TRP A 931 -27.19 -23.86 27.15
CA TRP A 931 -26.95 -22.49 27.60
C TRP A 931 -28.19 -21.60 27.45
N GLN A 932 -28.78 -21.58 26.27
CA GLN A 932 -29.98 -20.77 25.97
C GLN A 932 -31.15 -21.19 26.86
N THR A 933 -31.38 -22.50 27.04
CA THR A 933 -32.43 -23.00 27.93
C THR A 933 -32.20 -22.54 29.38
N ARG A 934 -30.95 -22.60 29.87
CA ARG A 934 -30.61 -22.12 31.21
C ARG A 934 -30.92 -20.63 31.36
N MET A 935 -30.59 -19.81 30.36
CA MET A 935 -30.84 -18.36 30.40
C MET A 935 -32.32 -18.01 30.28
N LEU A 936 -33.11 -18.78 29.52
CA LEU A 936 -34.47 -18.38 29.13
C LEU A 936 -35.60 -19.11 29.88
N HIS A 937 -35.35 -20.23 30.55
CA HIS A 937 -36.44 -21.03 31.16
C HIS A 937 -37.31 -20.27 32.16
N ARG A 938 -36.80 -19.19 32.79
CA ARG A 938 -37.56 -18.32 33.72
C ARG A 938 -38.18 -17.09 33.04
N HIS A 939 -37.92 -16.90 31.75
CA HIS A 939 -38.19 -15.68 31.01
C HIS A 939 -38.98 -15.94 29.72
N VAL A 940 -39.66 -17.09 29.60
CA VAL A 940 -40.38 -17.52 28.36
C VAL A 940 -41.44 -16.50 27.90
N GLN A 941 -42.02 -15.74 28.82
CA GLN A 941 -42.98 -14.67 28.52
C GLN A 941 -42.51 -13.31 29.06
N SER A 942 -41.22 -13.02 28.95
CA SER A 942 -40.64 -11.77 29.46
C SER A 942 -41.13 -10.55 28.68
N ASP A 943 -41.63 -9.54 29.38
CA ASP A 943 -41.99 -8.24 28.78
C ASP A 943 -40.77 -7.37 28.47
N THR A 944 -39.62 -7.65 29.09
CA THR A 944 -38.35 -6.96 28.84
C THR A 944 -37.41 -7.79 27.95
N PRO A 945 -36.60 -7.15 27.08
CA PRO A 945 -35.60 -7.85 26.28
C PRO A 945 -34.57 -8.57 27.16
N ILE A 946 -34.27 -9.83 26.83
CA ILE A 946 -33.20 -10.60 27.43
C ILE A 946 -32.05 -10.66 26.43
N VAL A 947 -30.92 -10.05 26.77
CA VAL A 947 -29.67 -10.17 26.01
C VAL A 947 -28.65 -10.88 26.89
N GLN A 948 -28.04 -11.93 26.36
CA GLN A 948 -26.98 -12.67 27.04
C GLN A 948 -25.81 -12.87 26.09
N ALA A 949 -24.60 -12.69 26.57
CA ALA A 949 -23.39 -12.81 25.77
C ALA A 949 -22.34 -13.67 26.48
N ARG A 950 -21.64 -14.50 25.72
CA ARG A 950 -20.52 -15.29 26.23
C ARG A 950 -19.38 -15.38 25.23
N PRO A 951 -18.11 -15.48 25.68
CA PRO A 951 -17.02 -15.86 24.80
C PRO A 951 -17.37 -17.14 24.05
N SER A 952 -17.07 -17.15 22.75
CA SER A 952 -17.36 -18.28 21.88
C SER A 952 -16.65 -19.54 22.38
N PRO A 953 -17.35 -20.68 22.52
CA PRO A 953 -16.72 -21.94 22.96
C PRO A 953 -15.58 -22.43 22.05
N ILE A 954 -15.51 -21.93 20.81
CA ILE A 954 -14.48 -22.25 19.81
C ILE A 954 -13.27 -21.31 19.83
N GLY A 955 -13.19 -20.37 20.78
CA GLY A 955 -11.99 -19.56 21.05
C GLY A 955 -11.95 -18.18 20.39
N ASP A 956 -12.62 -17.98 19.24
CA ASP A 956 -12.71 -16.70 18.55
C ASP A 956 -14.13 -16.11 18.62
N GLY A 957 -14.24 -14.87 19.12
CA GLY A 957 -15.48 -14.09 19.08
C GLY A 957 -16.39 -14.22 20.31
N LEU A 958 -17.58 -13.63 20.18
CA LEU A 958 -18.63 -13.54 21.18
C LEU A 958 -19.92 -14.13 20.61
N GLN A 959 -20.55 -15.04 21.35
CA GLN A 959 -21.92 -15.48 21.07
C GLN A 959 -22.89 -14.54 21.80
N VAL A 960 -23.88 -14.01 21.10
CA VAL A 960 -24.90 -13.09 21.62
C VAL A 960 -26.28 -13.68 21.37
N LEU A 961 -27.02 -13.91 22.45
CA LEU A 961 -28.41 -14.35 22.48
C LEU A 961 -29.31 -13.14 22.71
N VAL A 962 -30.35 -13.00 21.90
CA VAL A 962 -31.38 -11.96 22.03
C VAL A 962 -32.76 -12.64 22.07
N TYR A 963 -33.53 -12.36 23.13
CA TYR A 963 -34.87 -12.90 23.32
C TYR A 963 -35.88 -11.85 23.76
N LEU A 964 -36.92 -11.62 22.96
CA LEU A 964 -37.99 -10.64 23.21
C LEU A 964 -39.19 -10.92 22.31
N LYS A 965 -40.31 -10.25 22.57
CA LYS A 965 -41.48 -10.30 21.67
C LYS A 965 -41.10 -9.78 20.28
N ASP A 966 -41.38 -10.59 19.27
CA ASP A 966 -40.95 -10.31 17.90
C ASP A 966 -41.64 -9.05 17.36
N ARG A 967 -40.91 -8.26 16.59
CA ARG A 967 -41.38 -6.98 16.03
C ARG A 967 -40.69 -6.68 14.71
N PRO A 968 -41.32 -5.88 13.82
CA PRO A 968 -40.67 -5.44 12.59
C PRO A 968 -39.30 -4.79 12.88
N ASP A 969 -38.37 -5.01 11.96
CA ASP A 969 -37.05 -4.37 11.90
C ASP A 969 -36.09 -4.72 13.07
N LEU A 970 -36.45 -5.69 13.93
CA LEU A 970 -35.65 -6.12 15.07
C LEU A 970 -34.22 -6.52 14.66
N PHE A 971 -34.10 -7.39 13.64
CA PHE A 971 -32.81 -7.83 13.12
C PHE A 971 -31.94 -6.65 12.64
N ALA A 972 -32.56 -5.70 11.93
CA ALA A 972 -31.86 -4.49 11.47
C ALA A 972 -31.38 -3.63 12.67
N GLY A 973 -32.18 -3.51 13.72
CA GLY A 973 -31.79 -2.81 14.95
C GLY A 973 -30.62 -3.46 15.68
N ILE A 974 -30.57 -4.79 15.71
CA ILE A 974 -29.45 -5.54 16.29
C ILE A 974 -28.18 -5.35 15.44
N CYS A 975 -28.27 -5.47 14.11
CA CYS A 975 -27.14 -5.22 13.21
C CYS A 975 -26.62 -3.77 13.32
N ALA A 976 -27.52 -2.78 13.48
CA ALA A 976 -27.13 -1.39 13.69
C ALA A 976 -26.30 -1.22 14.98
N TYR A 977 -26.67 -1.92 16.06
CA TYR A 977 -25.90 -1.91 17.30
C TYR A 977 -24.50 -2.49 17.11
N PHE A 978 -24.37 -3.64 16.44
CA PHE A 978 -23.07 -4.27 16.20
C PHE A 978 -22.16 -3.37 15.35
N GLU A 979 -22.70 -2.73 14.30
CA GLU A 979 -21.95 -1.74 13.51
C GLU A 979 -21.39 -0.61 14.38
N HIS A 980 -22.24 0.01 15.22
CA HIS A 980 -21.83 1.12 16.08
C HIS A 980 -20.83 0.71 17.16
N SER A 981 -20.83 -0.57 17.54
CA SER A 981 -19.94 -1.12 18.57
C SER A 981 -18.63 -1.70 18.01
N GLY A 982 -18.39 -1.60 16.68
CA GLY A 982 -17.20 -2.17 16.06
C GLY A 982 -17.18 -3.70 16.05
N LEU A 983 -18.36 -4.34 16.06
CA LEU A 983 -18.52 -5.79 16.05
C LEU A 983 -18.99 -6.27 14.67
N SER A 984 -18.23 -7.19 14.06
CA SER A 984 -18.60 -7.82 12.80
C SER A 984 -19.35 -9.12 13.05
N VAL A 985 -20.49 -9.32 12.37
CA VAL A 985 -21.28 -10.54 12.46
C VAL A 985 -20.69 -11.61 11.53
N LEU A 986 -20.46 -12.82 12.05
CA LEU A 986 -20.00 -13.98 11.28
C LEU A 986 -21.15 -14.95 10.94
N ASP A 987 -22.08 -15.14 11.88
CA ASP A 987 -23.24 -16.00 11.71
C ASP A 987 -24.41 -15.38 12.46
N ALA A 988 -25.62 -15.47 11.89
CA ALA A 988 -26.84 -15.08 12.55
C ALA A 988 -27.96 -16.09 12.28
N ARG A 989 -28.48 -16.67 13.37
CA ARG A 989 -29.59 -17.62 13.36
C ARG A 989 -30.78 -16.92 13.98
N VAL A 990 -31.81 -16.68 13.17
CA VAL A 990 -32.97 -15.87 13.55
C VAL A 990 -34.16 -16.82 13.61
N SER A 991 -34.87 -16.87 14.73
CA SER A 991 -35.97 -17.82 14.89
C SER A 991 -37.09 -17.20 15.68
N THR A 992 -38.31 -17.27 15.17
CA THR A 992 -39.50 -16.85 15.90
C THR A 992 -40.15 -18.06 16.54
N THR A 993 -40.37 -18.04 17.85
CA THR A 993 -41.06 -19.09 18.60
C THR A 993 -42.55 -19.15 18.23
N ARG A 994 -43.23 -20.26 18.56
CA ARG A 994 -44.66 -20.46 18.30
C ARG A 994 -45.56 -19.41 18.96
N HIS A 995 -45.14 -18.85 20.09
CA HIS A 995 -45.84 -17.77 20.79
C HIS A 995 -45.37 -16.35 20.41
N GLY A 996 -44.60 -16.20 19.33
CA GLY A 996 -44.27 -14.89 18.74
C GLY A 996 -43.13 -14.14 19.43
N TYR A 997 -42.14 -14.84 19.96
CA TYR A 997 -40.90 -14.24 20.48
C TYR A 997 -39.74 -14.49 19.51
N ALA A 998 -38.94 -13.48 19.26
CA ALA A 998 -37.67 -13.63 18.56
C ALA A 998 -36.67 -14.32 19.49
N LEU A 999 -35.95 -15.31 18.96
CA LEU A 999 -34.89 -16.08 19.58
C LEU A 999 -33.71 -16.06 18.62
N ASP A 1000 -32.95 -14.97 18.70
CA ASP A 1000 -31.89 -14.67 17.75
C ASP A 1000 -30.53 -14.96 18.39
N ASN A 1001 -29.67 -15.64 17.64
CA ASN A 1001 -28.32 -15.97 18.05
C ASN A 1001 -27.32 -15.45 17.03
N PHE A 1002 -26.35 -14.67 17.50
CA PHE A 1002 -25.30 -14.08 16.69
C PHE A 1002 -23.93 -14.56 17.16
N LEU A 1003 -23.07 -14.87 16.20
CA LEU A 1003 -21.64 -14.98 16.44
C LEU A 1003 -20.98 -13.72 15.90
N VAL A 1004 -20.35 -12.94 16.78
CA VAL A 1004 -19.70 -11.67 16.41
C VAL A 1004 -18.22 -11.67 16.79
N VAL A 1005 -17.41 -10.95 16.04
CA VAL A 1005 -15.97 -10.74 16.31
C VAL A 1005 -15.67 -9.26 16.40
N SER A 1006 -14.69 -8.93 17.25
CA SER A 1006 -14.19 -7.55 17.32
C SER A 1006 -13.34 -7.25 16.08
N THR A 1007 -13.42 -6.02 15.59
CA THR A 1007 -12.45 -5.52 14.59
C THR A 1007 -11.10 -5.17 15.20
N ASP A 1008 -10.99 -5.15 16.53
CA ASP A 1008 -9.75 -4.89 17.26
C ASP A 1008 -9.03 -6.21 17.63
N GLU A 1009 -7.73 -6.31 17.34
CA GLU A 1009 -6.91 -7.52 17.54
C GLU A 1009 -6.63 -7.80 19.02
N ASP A 1010 -6.66 -6.79 19.90
CA ASP A 1010 -6.40 -6.90 21.35
C ASP A 1010 -7.69 -7.02 22.19
N ALA A 1011 -8.82 -7.36 21.56
CA ALA A 1011 -10.13 -7.34 22.21
C ALA A 1011 -10.30 -8.39 23.32
N HIS A 1012 -10.54 -7.92 24.56
CA HIS A 1012 -10.95 -8.78 25.66
C HIS A 1012 -12.46 -9.08 25.62
N TYR A 1013 -12.83 -10.20 25.00
CA TYR A 1013 -14.23 -10.59 24.78
C TYR A 1013 -15.10 -10.70 26.05
N ARG A 1014 -14.50 -10.89 27.24
CA ARG A 1014 -15.26 -10.91 28.50
C ARG A 1014 -15.82 -9.53 28.86
N ASP A 1015 -15.06 -8.47 28.63
CA ASP A 1015 -15.49 -7.10 28.94
C ASP A 1015 -16.53 -6.63 27.92
N ILE A 1016 -16.30 -6.98 26.65
CA ILE A 1016 -17.25 -6.74 25.56
C ILE A 1016 -18.57 -7.46 25.82
N ALA A 1017 -18.55 -8.69 26.35
CA ALA A 1017 -19.78 -9.44 26.67
C ALA A 1017 -20.72 -8.65 27.59
N ASN A 1018 -20.20 -8.18 28.73
CA ASN A 1018 -20.99 -7.43 29.72
C ASN A 1018 -21.54 -6.13 29.12
N LEU A 1019 -20.73 -5.44 28.31
CA LEU A 1019 -21.12 -4.21 27.65
C LEU A 1019 -22.25 -4.46 26.62
N VAL A 1020 -22.15 -5.55 25.85
CA VAL A 1020 -23.19 -5.97 24.90
C VAL A 1020 -24.49 -6.30 25.61
N GLU A 1021 -24.45 -7.07 26.71
CA GLU A 1021 -25.65 -7.41 27.47
C GLU A 1021 -26.40 -6.16 27.94
N GLN A 1022 -25.69 -5.17 28.47
CA GLN A 1022 -26.30 -3.94 28.98
C GLN A 1022 -26.79 -3.01 27.87
N GLN A 1023 -25.92 -2.70 26.91
CA GLN A 1023 -26.20 -1.67 25.90
C GLN A 1023 -27.21 -2.15 24.85
N LEU A 1024 -27.10 -3.39 24.40
CA LEU A 1024 -28.06 -3.94 23.44
C LEU A 1024 -29.44 -4.10 24.10
N ALA A 1025 -29.50 -4.58 25.34
CA ALA A 1025 -30.78 -4.66 26.06
C ALA A 1025 -31.43 -3.28 26.22
N ALA A 1026 -30.68 -2.27 26.66
CA ALA A 1026 -31.17 -0.89 26.80
C ALA A 1026 -31.71 -0.32 25.48
N ARG A 1027 -30.97 -0.54 24.38
CA ARG A 1027 -31.38 -0.11 23.04
C ARG A 1027 -32.63 -0.85 22.54
N LEU A 1028 -32.80 -2.13 22.89
CA LEU A 1028 -33.99 -2.88 22.52
C LEU A 1028 -35.22 -2.45 23.32
N THR A 1029 -35.06 -1.95 24.55
CA THR A 1029 -36.17 -1.43 25.38
C THR A 1029 -36.74 -0.11 24.84
N SER A 1030 -35.88 0.79 24.34
CA SER A 1030 -36.31 2.07 23.74
C SER A 1030 -35.99 2.08 22.24
N PRO A 1031 -36.91 1.61 21.37
CA PRO A 1031 -36.67 1.57 19.94
C PRO A 1031 -36.67 2.99 19.35
N ASP A 1032 -35.49 3.59 19.25
CA ASP A 1032 -35.27 4.79 18.44
C ASP A 1032 -35.44 4.47 16.94
N LEU A 1033 -35.68 5.51 16.14
CA LEU A 1033 -35.61 5.40 14.68
C LEU A 1033 -34.26 4.82 14.26
N LEU A 1034 -34.30 3.81 13.40
CA LEU A 1034 -33.12 3.18 12.82
C LEU A 1034 -32.25 4.23 12.12
N PRO A 1035 -30.99 4.47 12.57
CA PRO A 1035 -30.13 5.49 11.98
C PRO A 1035 -29.80 5.14 10.52
N GLU A 1036 -29.43 6.12 9.70
CA GLU A 1036 -28.88 5.82 8.37
C GLU A 1036 -27.59 4.99 8.51
N PRO A 1037 -27.44 3.88 7.74
CA PRO A 1037 -26.21 3.10 7.70
C PRO A 1037 -25.06 4.01 7.35
N SER A 1038 -23.93 3.86 8.04
CA SER A 1038 -22.74 4.57 7.62
C SER A 1038 -22.34 4.05 6.23
N LYS A 1039 -22.08 4.95 5.29
CA LYS A 1039 -21.31 4.59 4.09
C LYS A 1039 -19.85 4.54 4.54
N GLY A 1040 -19.49 3.49 5.28
CA GLY A 1040 -18.12 3.26 5.73
C GLY A 1040 -17.13 3.41 4.58
N ARG A 1041 -15.93 3.95 4.86
CA ARG A 1041 -14.89 4.08 3.83
C ARG A 1041 -14.47 2.70 3.37
N LEU A 1042 -14.48 2.47 2.06
CA LEU A 1042 -13.85 1.28 1.49
C LEU A 1042 -12.36 1.24 1.86
N SER A 1043 -11.88 0.03 2.13
CA SER A 1043 -10.46 -0.22 2.25
C SER A 1043 -9.72 0.15 0.96
N ARG A 1044 -8.39 0.31 1.07
CA ARG A 1044 -7.52 0.52 -0.11
C ARG A 1044 -7.70 -0.61 -1.13
N LEU A 1045 -7.65 -1.85 -0.66
CA LEU A 1045 -7.78 -3.04 -1.52
C LEU A 1045 -9.14 -3.10 -2.22
N SER A 1046 -10.24 -2.84 -1.51
CA SER A 1046 -11.58 -2.81 -2.13
C SER A 1046 -11.74 -1.77 -3.23
N ARG A 1047 -11.08 -0.61 -3.11
CA ARG A 1047 -11.08 0.42 -4.17
C ARG A 1047 -10.28 0.00 -5.41
N THR A 1048 -9.20 -0.76 -5.20
CA THR A 1048 -8.37 -1.29 -6.28
C THR A 1048 -9.01 -2.51 -6.97
N PHE A 1049 -9.82 -3.27 -6.23
CA PHE A 1049 -10.58 -4.42 -6.71
C PHE A 1049 -12.09 -4.20 -6.55
N PRO A 1050 -12.68 -3.30 -7.35
CA PRO A 1050 -14.13 -3.11 -7.32
C PRO A 1050 -14.80 -4.39 -7.79
N ILE A 1051 -15.65 -4.95 -6.93
CA ILE A 1051 -16.49 -6.10 -7.23
C ILE A 1051 -17.80 -5.55 -7.75
N THR A 1052 -18.20 -5.97 -8.94
CA THR A 1052 -19.57 -5.70 -9.40
C THR A 1052 -20.54 -6.36 -8.44
N PRO A 1053 -21.38 -5.59 -7.73
CA PRO A 1053 -22.28 -6.19 -6.76
C PRO A 1053 -23.29 -7.09 -7.47
N ARG A 1054 -23.58 -8.24 -6.87
CA ARG A 1054 -24.55 -9.21 -7.37
C ARG A 1054 -25.50 -9.61 -6.26
N VAL A 1055 -26.76 -9.73 -6.62
CA VAL A 1055 -27.82 -10.32 -5.80
C VAL A 1055 -28.45 -11.40 -6.68
N ASP A 1056 -28.51 -12.63 -6.19
CA ASP A 1056 -29.20 -13.75 -6.85
C ASP A 1056 -30.22 -14.31 -5.86
N LEU A 1057 -31.49 -14.31 -6.25
CA LEU A 1057 -32.61 -14.74 -5.42
C LEU A 1057 -33.28 -15.96 -6.08
N ARG A 1058 -33.32 -17.09 -5.38
CA ARG A 1058 -33.90 -18.34 -5.89
C ARG A 1058 -34.90 -18.93 -4.92
N ALA A 1059 -36.05 -19.35 -5.42
CA ALA A 1059 -37.01 -20.13 -4.64
C ALA A 1059 -36.47 -21.54 -4.35
N ASP A 1060 -36.81 -22.09 -3.19
CA ASP A 1060 -36.64 -23.50 -2.90
C ASP A 1060 -37.62 -24.37 -3.72
N GLU A 1061 -37.45 -25.69 -3.70
CA GLU A 1061 -38.25 -26.62 -4.51
C GLU A 1061 -39.77 -26.55 -4.22
N GLN A 1062 -40.14 -26.09 -3.03
CA GLN A 1062 -41.54 -25.97 -2.58
C GLN A 1062 -42.09 -24.53 -2.68
N GLY A 1063 -41.26 -23.55 -3.07
CA GLY A 1063 -41.61 -22.13 -3.12
C GLY A 1063 -41.91 -21.49 -1.76
N GLN A 1064 -41.64 -22.16 -0.64
CA GLN A 1064 -41.87 -21.67 0.71
C GLN A 1064 -40.78 -20.70 1.17
N TYR A 1065 -39.54 -20.91 0.73
CA TYR A 1065 -38.39 -20.12 1.12
C TYR A 1065 -37.61 -19.64 -0.10
N TYR A 1066 -36.88 -18.55 0.07
CA TYR A 1066 -35.98 -18.02 -0.96
C TYR A 1066 -34.56 -17.97 -0.43
N LEU A 1067 -33.63 -18.55 -1.19
CA LEU A 1067 -32.20 -18.40 -0.98
C LEU A 1067 -31.74 -17.14 -1.70
N MET A 1068 -31.28 -16.15 -0.94
CA MET A 1068 -30.67 -14.93 -1.45
C MET A 1068 -29.17 -15.00 -1.24
N SER A 1069 -28.39 -14.90 -2.33
CA SER A 1069 -26.94 -14.76 -2.26
C SER A 1069 -26.51 -13.37 -2.70
N ILE A 1070 -25.62 -12.76 -1.91
CA ILE A 1070 -25.11 -11.41 -2.14
C ILE A 1070 -23.59 -11.50 -2.30
N SER A 1071 -23.05 -10.82 -3.32
CA SER A 1071 -21.60 -10.68 -3.51
C SER A 1071 -21.26 -9.22 -3.74
N ALA A 1072 -20.45 -8.62 -2.87
CA ALA A 1072 -20.02 -7.22 -2.97
C ALA A 1072 -18.67 -6.98 -2.27
N ASN A 1073 -18.11 -5.77 -2.38
CA ASN A 1073 -17.00 -5.34 -1.54
C ASN A 1073 -17.47 -5.20 -0.08
N ASP A 1074 -16.64 -5.67 0.85
CA ASP A 1074 -16.89 -5.49 2.27
C ASP A 1074 -16.75 -4.02 2.67
N ARG A 1075 -17.61 -3.59 3.60
CA ARG A 1075 -17.56 -2.28 4.24
C ARG A 1075 -18.32 -2.31 5.55
N LEU A 1076 -17.90 -1.47 6.49
CA LEU A 1076 -18.63 -1.24 7.72
C LEU A 1076 -20.08 -0.82 7.39
N GLY A 1077 -21.04 -1.45 8.08
CA GLY A 1077 -22.47 -1.22 7.89
C GLY A 1077 -23.11 -1.90 6.67
N LEU A 1078 -22.39 -2.74 5.91
CA LEU A 1078 -22.97 -3.45 4.76
C LEU A 1078 -24.16 -4.33 5.17
N LEU A 1079 -23.97 -5.19 6.18
CA LEU A 1079 -25.01 -6.09 6.68
C LEU A 1079 -26.22 -5.32 7.20
N TYR A 1080 -26.00 -4.22 7.92
CA TYR A 1080 -27.09 -3.35 8.37
C TYR A 1080 -27.85 -2.73 7.19
N GLY A 1081 -27.14 -2.26 6.16
CA GLY A 1081 -27.74 -1.79 4.93
C GLY A 1081 -28.64 -2.83 4.25
N ILE A 1082 -28.18 -4.08 4.16
CA ILE A 1082 -28.95 -5.22 3.63
C ILE A 1082 -30.18 -5.49 4.50
N ALA A 1083 -29.99 -5.62 5.81
CA ALA A 1083 -31.05 -5.87 6.79
C ALA A 1083 -32.15 -4.81 6.73
N ARG A 1084 -31.77 -3.54 6.57
CA ARG A 1084 -32.71 -2.42 6.46
C ARG A 1084 -33.54 -2.46 5.18
N VAL A 1085 -32.95 -2.84 4.05
CA VAL A 1085 -33.71 -3.03 2.80
C VAL A 1085 -34.70 -4.18 2.94
N LEU A 1086 -34.29 -5.32 3.50
CA LEU A 1086 -35.20 -6.46 3.74
C LEU A 1086 -36.36 -6.08 4.68
N ALA A 1087 -36.06 -5.33 5.74
CA ALA A 1087 -37.02 -4.77 6.68
C ALA A 1087 -38.06 -3.86 5.98
N ASN A 1088 -37.62 -2.92 5.13
CA ASN A 1088 -38.50 -2.02 4.38
C ASN A 1088 -39.49 -2.77 3.47
N HIS A 1089 -39.07 -3.92 2.91
CA HIS A 1089 -39.91 -4.78 2.09
C HIS A 1089 -40.73 -5.81 2.90
N ARG A 1090 -40.61 -5.79 4.24
CA ARG A 1090 -41.25 -6.75 5.16
C ARG A 1090 -40.91 -8.20 4.81
N VAL A 1091 -39.65 -8.45 4.48
CA VAL A 1091 -39.11 -9.78 4.21
C VAL A 1091 -38.41 -10.29 5.46
N SER A 1092 -38.92 -11.37 6.04
CA SER A 1092 -38.35 -11.98 7.24
C SER A 1092 -37.15 -12.88 6.89
N ILE A 1093 -36.13 -12.84 7.75
CA ILE A 1093 -34.91 -13.66 7.64
C ILE A 1093 -35.02 -14.84 8.60
N ARG A 1094 -34.76 -16.06 8.12
CA ARG A 1094 -34.63 -17.27 8.94
C ARG A 1094 -33.18 -17.51 9.36
N THR A 1095 -32.27 -17.38 8.42
CA THR A 1095 -30.83 -17.60 8.66
C THR A 1095 -30.05 -16.65 7.79
N ALA A 1096 -28.97 -16.09 8.33
CA ALA A 1096 -28.00 -15.32 7.57
C ALA A 1096 -26.60 -15.85 7.89
N ARG A 1097 -25.93 -16.40 6.87
CA ARG A 1097 -24.52 -16.77 6.95
C ARG A 1097 -23.70 -15.66 6.34
N ILE A 1098 -22.88 -15.02 7.16
CA ILE A 1098 -22.08 -13.87 6.74
C ILE A 1098 -20.67 -14.38 6.43
N ASN A 1099 -20.29 -14.32 5.16
CA ASN A 1099 -19.02 -14.87 4.72
C ASN A 1099 -18.19 -13.79 4.06
N THR A 1100 -17.34 -13.16 4.88
CA THR A 1100 -16.27 -12.31 4.37
C THR A 1100 -15.05 -13.17 4.05
N LEU A 1101 -14.66 -13.15 2.79
CA LEU A 1101 -13.40 -13.66 2.30
C LEU A 1101 -12.52 -12.43 2.01
N GLY A 1102 -11.45 -12.20 2.79
CA GLY A 1102 -10.64 -10.99 2.63
C GLY A 1102 -11.48 -9.71 2.73
N GLU A 1103 -11.64 -9.00 1.61
CA GLU A 1103 -12.43 -7.76 1.49
C GLU A 1103 -13.67 -7.93 0.58
N ARG A 1104 -14.05 -9.19 0.30
CA ARG A 1104 -15.23 -9.55 -0.49
C ARG A 1104 -16.22 -10.30 0.39
N VAL A 1105 -17.45 -9.82 0.37
CA VAL A 1105 -18.58 -10.43 1.05
C VAL A 1105 -19.26 -11.40 0.08
N GLU A 1106 -19.57 -12.60 0.56
CA GLU A 1106 -20.36 -13.63 -0.12
C GLU A 1106 -21.45 -14.16 0.83
N ASP A 1107 -22.37 -13.27 1.21
CA ASP A 1107 -23.40 -13.58 2.19
C ASP A 1107 -24.53 -14.40 1.59
N VAL A 1108 -25.09 -15.28 2.43
CA VAL A 1108 -26.23 -16.13 2.06
C VAL A 1108 -27.32 -15.97 3.10
N PHE A 1109 -28.51 -15.60 2.65
CA PHE A 1109 -29.70 -15.41 3.47
C PHE A 1109 -30.80 -16.39 3.05
N LEU A 1110 -31.48 -16.98 4.02
CA LEU A 1110 -32.70 -17.75 3.81
C LEU A 1110 -33.89 -16.89 4.24
N LEU A 1111 -34.77 -16.57 3.28
CA LEU A 1111 -35.87 -15.62 3.42
C LEU A 1111 -37.23 -16.33 3.35
N ASP A 1112 -38.24 -15.78 4.04
CA ASP A 1112 -39.62 -16.26 3.94
C ASP A 1112 -40.25 -15.88 2.58
N GLY A 1113 -40.91 -16.83 1.92
CA GLY A 1113 -41.41 -16.68 0.55
C GLY A 1113 -42.74 -15.94 0.39
N ASN A 1114 -43.51 -15.71 1.46
CA ASN A 1114 -44.87 -15.18 1.37
C ASN A 1114 -44.97 -13.81 0.65
N SER A 1115 -43.99 -12.93 0.83
CA SER A 1115 -43.94 -11.61 0.18
C SER A 1115 -43.18 -11.61 -1.15
N LEU A 1116 -42.39 -12.65 -1.41
CA LEU A 1116 -41.47 -12.77 -2.55
C LEU A 1116 -42.05 -13.54 -3.75
N ALA A 1117 -43.24 -14.14 -3.65
CA ALA A 1117 -43.89 -14.81 -4.78
C ALA A 1117 -44.27 -13.90 -5.96
N ASN A 1118 -44.22 -12.56 -5.79
CA ASN A 1118 -44.55 -11.59 -6.82
C ASN A 1118 -43.28 -11.07 -7.53
N GLY A 1119 -43.13 -11.38 -8.83
CA GLY A 1119 -41.96 -10.97 -9.63
C GLY A 1119 -41.68 -9.46 -9.66
N ARG A 1120 -42.70 -8.59 -9.55
CA ARG A 1120 -42.48 -7.13 -9.48
C ARG A 1120 -41.82 -6.72 -8.16
N LYS A 1121 -42.20 -7.35 -7.05
CA LYS A 1121 -41.58 -7.12 -5.74
C LYS A 1121 -40.16 -7.67 -5.68
N GLN A 1122 -39.90 -8.81 -6.30
CA GLN A 1122 -38.54 -9.37 -6.41
C GLN A 1122 -37.59 -8.38 -7.11
N ILE A 1123 -37.97 -7.88 -8.30
CA ILE A 1123 -37.15 -6.92 -9.05
C ILE A 1123 -36.90 -5.63 -8.26
N GLN A 1124 -37.92 -5.13 -7.55
CA GLN A 1124 -37.76 -3.93 -6.73
C GLN A 1124 -36.79 -4.16 -5.57
N LEU A 1125 -36.94 -5.29 -4.86
CA LEU A 1125 -36.05 -5.67 -3.77
C LEU A 1125 -34.60 -5.83 -4.26
N GLU A 1126 -34.38 -6.56 -5.35
CA GLU A 1126 -33.06 -6.73 -5.96
C GLU A 1126 -32.43 -5.39 -6.36
N THR A 1127 -33.22 -4.48 -6.94
CA THR A 1127 -32.74 -3.14 -7.35
C THR A 1127 -32.33 -2.30 -6.14
N GLU A 1128 -33.11 -2.31 -5.06
CA GLU A 1128 -32.80 -1.56 -3.84
C GLU A 1128 -31.62 -2.18 -3.08
N LEU A 1129 -31.53 -3.52 -3.04
CA LEU A 1129 -30.36 -4.22 -2.51
C LEU A 1129 -29.11 -3.86 -3.30
N LEU A 1130 -29.14 -3.94 -4.63
CA LEU A 1130 -28.03 -3.55 -5.50
C LEU A 1130 -27.59 -2.11 -5.25
N ARG A 1131 -28.53 -1.17 -5.04
CA ARG A 1131 -28.20 0.21 -4.66
C ARG A 1131 -27.56 0.32 -3.27
N ALA A 1132 -28.03 -0.48 -2.31
CA ALA A 1132 -27.50 -0.46 -0.94
C ALA A 1132 -26.08 -1.05 -0.86
N ILE A 1133 -25.78 -2.06 -1.68
CA ILE A 1133 -24.46 -2.72 -1.71
C ILE A 1133 -23.50 -2.11 -2.75
N ALA A 1134 -23.97 -1.21 -3.61
CA ALA A 1134 -23.14 -0.48 -4.55
C ALA A 1134 -22.16 0.45 -3.83
N VAL A 1135 -20.97 0.57 -4.44
CA VAL A 1135 -19.87 1.43 -4.03
C VAL A 1135 -19.85 2.67 -4.88
#